data_AF-A0A401RTL3-F1
#
_entry.id   AF-A0A401RTL3-F1
#
_cell.length_a   1.000
_cell.length_b   1.000
_cell.length_c   1.000
_cell.angle_alpha   90.00
_cell.angle_beta   90.00
_cell.angle_gamma   90.00
#
_symmetry.space_group_name_H-M   'P 1'
#
loop_
_entity.id
_entity.type
_entity.pdbx_description
1 polymer ?
#
loop_
_entity_poly.entity_id
_entity_poly.type
_entity_poly.pdbx_seq_one_letter_code
_entity_poly.pdbx_strand_id
1 'polypeptide(L)'
;MLQFEAKMGQDQTKHQIEKGLRLYQSNETAKALDIWKRVLEKSTDLPGRFRVLGCLITAHSEMGKYAEMKKFAVAQIDVAREIADSDYVTESYLNLARSNEKLCDFAKTVTYCKTCLSMQGTTVGLQLNGQVCLSMGNAYLGLSSFQKALECFEKALRYAHSNDDKMLECRACCSLGNFYIQLKDYEKALFFPCKGAELVSDYGKTWSLKYKAMSQYHMAVAYRKLARLEDAMECCEESMKIAIQHRDRPLQALCLLCFADIHRHHADTLKALPRYDSSLNIMAEIGNRLGQAQALLGIAKCWFIQKEQDKALEVVEKAGELAEAVGNKLYMLKAHCLSETIYRVKGSQRLLREHVVKFHECMEDMELYCGMCGDSIGDKNSQLQALPCSHLFHLNFLDHTDLVSCRSVCRRFNQLCSHDPLWKRLCEKYWLLTMEDKMQRNVCWMELFRQFYCDLGRYIDHYSQLKKAWQDLKEYLERRCPRMITSLNVGLTEEELDAVERRIQFKLPNDYRCSLRIHNGQRLVVPGLMGSMALSSHYRSEDLLDIETAAGGFQLRKGLKHCLPLTFCIHTGLSQYMALDEVEGRKRSDIFYHCVNQMACDPSVVDMFLTGTSFTEWFTKFVHNVISGRYPIIRDQIFRYIHDESWVARTGDIIISVATSFLPELSSVHPPHYFFSYRIRIT
;
A
#
# COMPACT_ATOMS: atom_id res chain seq x y z
N MET A 1 27.65 -37.56 -18.88
CA MET A 1 28.05 -37.75 -17.48
C MET A 1 27.53 -36.62 -16.60
N LEU A 2 27.91 -35.36 -16.86
CA LEU A 2 27.44 -34.17 -16.11
C LEU A 2 25.90 -33.99 -16.01
N GLN A 3 25.15 -34.22 -17.09
CA GLN A 3 23.67 -34.18 -17.03
C GLN A 3 23.04 -35.33 -16.23
N PHE A 4 23.72 -36.47 -16.13
CA PHE A 4 23.26 -37.64 -15.37
C PHE A 4 23.55 -37.45 -13.87
N GLU A 5 24.70 -36.87 -13.53
CA GLU A 5 25.05 -36.48 -12.16
C GLU A 5 24.16 -35.35 -11.61
N ALA A 6 23.83 -34.35 -12.45
CA ALA A 6 22.89 -33.29 -12.08
C ALA A 6 21.49 -33.83 -11.78
N LYS A 7 20.99 -34.78 -12.58
CA LYS A 7 19.68 -35.42 -12.39
C LYS A 7 19.64 -36.31 -11.14
N MET A 8 20.72 -37.07 -10.88
CA MET A 8 20.86 -37.84 -9.62
C MET A 8 20.93 -36.93 -8.38
N GLY A 9 21.61 -35.78 -8.46
CA GLY A 9 21.68 -34.81 -7.37
C GLY A 9 20.33 -34.16 -7.04
N GLN A 10 19.49 -33.92 -8.05
CA GLN A 10 18.11 -33.43 -7.88
C GLN A 10 17.21 -34.47 -7.20
N ASP A 11 17.27 -35.73 -7.63
CA ASP A 11 16.49 -36.82 -7.02
C ASP A 11 16.91 -37.08 -5.57
N GLN A 12 18.21 -36.98 -5.28
CA GLN A 12 18.73 -37.08 -3.91
C GLN A 12 18.27 -35.91 -3.03
N THR A 13 18.27 -34.68 -3.56
CA THR A 13 17.78 -33.48 -2.85
C THR A 13 16.30 -33.63 -2.50
N LYS A 14 15.47 -34.04 -3.45
CA LYS A 14 14.03 -34.29 -3.24
C LYS A 14 13.77 -35.35 -2.17
N HIS A 15 14.50 -36.46 -2.21
CA HIS A 15 14.37 -37.53 -1.21
C HIS A 15 14.72 -37.04 0.22
N GLN A 16 15.76 -36.22 0.37
CA GLN A 16 16.12 -35.65 1.68
C GLN A 16 15.07 -34.65 2.18
N ILE A 17 14.45 -33.85 1.30
CA ILE A 17 13.34 -32.96 1.65
C ILE A 17 12.17 -33.76 2.22
N GLU A 18 11.75 -34.82 1.51
CA GLU A 18 10.64 -35.69 1.93
C GLU A 18 10.95 -36.45 3.23
N LYS A 19 12.21 -36.87 3.42
CA LYS A 19 12.66 -37.46 4.69
C LYS A 19 12.57 -36.44 5.83
N GLY A 20 13.01 -35.21 5.61
CA GLY A 20 12.89 -34.12 6.58
C GLY A 20 11.43 -33.82 6.94
N LEU A 21 10.53 -33.78 5.95
CA LEU A 21 9.10 -33.57 6.18
C LEU A 21 8.46 -34.69 7.01
N ARG A 22 8.81 -35.97 6.74
CA ARG A 22 8.33 -37.10 7.54
C ARG A 22 8.80 -37.03 8.99
N LEU A 23 10.07 -36.67 9.21
CA LEU A 23 10.62 -36.46 10.56
C LEU A 23 9.96 -35.27 11.27
N TYR A 24 9.65 -34.21 10.53
CA TYR A 24 8.95 -33.07 11.08
C TYR A 24 7.53 -33.45 11.53
N GLN A 25 6.82 -34.22 10.71
CA GLN A 25 5.49 -34.76 11.04
C GLN A 25 5.51 -35.78 12.19
N SER A 26 6.62 -36.50 12.40
CA SER A 26 6.81 -37.39 13.56
C SER A 26 7.27 -36.66 14.83
N ASN A 27 7.24 -35.32 14.86
CA ASN A 27 7.74 -34.47 15.95
C ASN A 27 9.26 -34.56 16.21
N GLU A 28 10.04 -35.17 15.32
CA GLU A 28 11.51 -35.20 15.38
C GLU A 28 12.12 -33.93 14.76
N THR A 29 11.65 -32.77 15.22
CA THR A 29 11.95 -31.43 14.66
C THR A 29 13.44 -31.14 14.53
N ALA A 30 14.26 -31.43 15.54
CA ALA A 30 15.71 -31.20 15.49
C ALA A 30 16.38 -31.95 14.34
N LYS A 31 16.04 -33.23 14.16
CA LYS A 31 16.60 -34.05 13.06
C LYS A 31 16.13 -33.56 11.70
N ALA A 32 14.87 -33.13 11.58
CA ALA A 32 14.34 -32.53 10.36
C ALA A 32 15.10 -31.25 9.97
N LEU A 33 15.31 -30.34 10.93
CA LEU A 33 16.08 -29.11 10.73
C LEU A 33 17.54 -29.42 10.31
N ASP A 34 18.19 -30.41 10.91
CA ASP A 34 19.56 -30.79 10.55
C ASP A 34 19.67 -31.41 9.16
N ILE A 35 18.65 -32.13 8.69
CA ILE A 35 18.60 -32.62 7.31
C ILE A 35 18.45 -31.44 6.35
N TRP A 36 17.49 -30.55 6.60
CA TRP A 36 17.25 -29.37 5.76
C TRP A 36 18.46 -28.44 5.69
N LYS A 37 19.14 -28.17 6.81
CA LYS A 37 20.38 -27.39 6.82
C LYS A 37 21.49 -28.04 5.99
N ARG A 38 21.69 -29.36 6.12
CA ARG A 38 22.67 -30.08 5.30
C ARG A 38 22.34 -30.05 3.81
N VAL A 39 21.06 -30.09 3.45
CA VAL A 39 20.63 -29.92 2.05
C VAL A 39 20.98 -28.52 1.54
N LEU A 40 20.77 -27.48 2.35
CA LEU A 40 21.16 -26.10 1.99
C LEU A 40 22.68 -25.90 1.89
N GLU A 41 23.49 -26.65 2.62
CA GLU A 41 24.95 -26.55 2.50
C GLU A 41 25.49 -27.30 1.28
N LYS A 42 24.90 -28.45 0.94
CA LYS A 42 25.48 -29.38 -0.05
C LYS A 42 24.84 -29.32 -1.43
N SER A 43 23.59 -28.90 -1.54
CA SER A 43 22.86 -28.93 -2.81
C SER A 43 23.10 -27.65 -3.62
N THR A 44 23.40 -27.82 -4.90
CA THR A 44 23.45 -26.76 -5.92
C THR A 44 22.11 -26.57 -6.65
N ASP A 45 21.10 -27.39 -6.32
CA ASP A 45 19.78 -27.34 -6.95
C ASP A 45 18.93 -26.17 -6.41
N LEU A 46 18.81 -25.09 -7.19
CA LEU A 46 18.11 -23.87 -6.74
C LEU A 46 16.64 -24.12 -6.34
N PRO A 47 15.80 -24.86 -7.11
CA PRO A 47 14.43 -25.15 -6.70
C PRO A 47 14.33 -26.00 -5.43
N GLY A 48 15.21 -27.00 -5.26
CA GLY A 48 15.32 -27.78 -4.04
C GLY A 48 15.70 -26.93 -2.83
N ARG A 49 16.70 -26.05 -2.97
CA ARG A 49 17.11 -25.10 -1.93
C ARG A 49 15.96 -24.16 -1.54
N PHE A 50 15.25 -23.62 -2.53
CA PHE A 50 14.09 -22.78 -2.30
C PHE A 50 13.02 -23.49 -1.47
N ARG A 51 12.68 -24.73 -1.84
CA ARG A 51 11.70 -25.54 -1.12
C ARG A 51 12.13 -25.84 0.32
N VAL A 52 13.41 -26.13 0.53
CA VAL A 52 13.98 -26.34 1.87
C VAL A 52 13.88 -25.08 2.73
N LEU A 53 14.19 -23.91 2.16
CA LEU A 53 14.01 -22.63 2.83
C LEU A 53 12.55 -22.42 3.23
N GLY A 54 11.59 -22.72 2.35
CA GLY A 54 10.16 -22.72 2.68
C GLY A 54 9.79 -23.63 3.87
N CYS A 55 10.35 -24.84 3.91
CA CYS A 55 10.17 -25.77 5.04
C CYS A 55 10.75 -25.21 6.35
N LEU A 56 11.96 -24.64 6.30
CA LEU A 56 12.59 -24.01 7.46
C LEU A 56 11.81 -22.80 7.97
N ILE A 57 11.34 -21.94 7.07
CA ILE A 57 10.50 -20.77 7.41
C ILE A 57 9.25 -21.24 8.14
N THR A 58 8.56 -22.25 7.62
CA THR A 58 7.37 -22.82 8.25
C THR A 58 7.69 -23.38 9.63
N ALA A 59 8.74 -24.20 9.75
CA ALA A 59 9.13 -24.79 11.02
C ALA A 59 9.52 -23.74 12.07
N HIS A 60 10.31 -22.73 11.69
CA HIS A 60 10.71 -21.65 12.58
C HIS A 60 9.52 -20.77 12.98
N SER A 61 8.53 -20.59 12.10
CA SER A 61 7.27 -19.92 12.45
C SER A 61 6.49 -20.68 13.53
N GLU A 62 6.45 -22.01 13.47
CA GLU A 62 5.72 -22.85 14.43
C GLU A 62 6.43 -22.92 15.78
N MET A 63 7.76 -22.93 15.77
CA MET A 63 8.57 -22.88 16.98
C MET A 63 8.58 -21.51 17.66
N GLY A 64 7.99 -20.47 17.03
CA GLY A 64 8.06 -19.09 17.51
C GLY A 64 9.44 -18.42 17.33
N LYS A 65 10.34 -19.01 16.53
CA LYS A 65 11.68 -18.44 16.25
C LYS A 65 11.62 -17.46 15.08
N TYR A 66 10.91 -16.34 15.26
CA TYR A 66 10.60 -15.41 14.17
C TYR A 66 11.82 -14.67 13.59
N ALA A 67 12.87 -14.44 14.40
CA ALA A 67 14.12 -13.87 13.90
C ALA A 67 14.81 -14.81 12.89
N GLU A 68 14.85 -16.11 13.19
CA GLU A 68 15.39 -17.13 12.28
C GLU A 68 14.48 -17.32 11.05
N MET A 69 13.16 -17.33 11.25
CA MET A 69 12.19 -17.34 10.16
C MET A 69 12.47 -16.21 9.15
N LYS A 70 12.72 -14.99 9.64
CA LYS A 70 13.05 -13.84 8.78
C LYS A 70 14.38 -14.02 8.05
N LYS A 71 15.41 -14.56 8.71
CA LYS A 71 16.70 -14.85 8.06
C LYS A 71 16.54 -15.81 6.89
N PHE A 72 15.80 -16.91 7.08
CA PHE A 72 15.54 -17.86 6.00
C PHE A 72 14.63 -17.28 4.90
N ALA A 73 13.67 -16.42 5.23
CA ALA A 73 12.85 -15.72 4.24
C ALA A 73 13.69 -14.77 3.36
N VAL A 74 14.68 -14.07 3.93
CA VAL A 74 15.63 -13.25 3.15
C VAL A 74 16.45 -14.14 2.21
N ALA A 75 17.03 -15.23 2.72
CA ALA A 75 17.77 -16.18 1.89
C ALA A 75 16.90 -16.80 0.79
N GLN A 76 15.61 -17.01 1.04
CA GLN A 76 14.66 -17.53 0.05
C GLN A 76 14.46 -16.53 -1.11
N ILE A 77 14.42 -15.23 -0.82
CA ILE A 77 14.35 -14.17 -1.83
C ILE A 77 15.59 -14.18 -2.72
N ASP A 78 16.78 -14.34 -2.13
CA ASP A 78 18.03 -14.36 -2.89
C ASP A 78 18.05 -15.53 -3.88
N VAL A 79 17.68 -16.73 -3.42
CA VAL A 79 17.52 -17.91 -4.28
C VAL A 79 16.44 -17.68 -5.34
N ALA A 80 15.31 -17.08 -4.99
CA ALA A 80 14.23 -16.79 -5.95
C ALA A 80 14.68 -15.83 -7.07
N ARG A 81 15.51 -14.84 -6.73
CA ARG A 81 16.09 -13.89 -7.70
C ARG A 81 17.07 -14.58 -8.64
N GLU A 82 17.85 -15.54 -8.14
CA GLU A 82 18.73 -16.37 -8.97
C GLU A 82 17.96 -17.29 -9.93
N ILE A 83 16.81 -17.84 -9.50
CA ILE A 83 15.92 -18.64 -10.36
C ILE A 83 15.28 -17.76 -11.46
N ALA A 84 15.11 -16.47 -11.21
CA ALA A 84 14.52 -15.49 -12.13
C ALA A 84 13.06 -15.80 -12.56
N ASP A 85 12.29 -16.44 -11.67
CA ASP A 85 10.88 -16.79 -11.87
C ASP A 85 9.97 -15.98 -10.93
N SER A 86 8.92 -15.38 -11.49
CA SER A 86 7.98 -14.51 -10.79
C SER A 86 7.21 -15.21 -9.66
N ASP A 87 6.95 -16.51 -9.78
CA ASP A 87 6.22 -17.28 -8.76
C ASP A 87 7.04 -17.44 -7.48
N TYR A 88 8.31 -17.85 -7.66
CA TYR A 88 9.26 -17.99 -6.56
C TYR A 88 9.49 -16.65 -5.85
N VAL A 89 9.60 -15.56 -6.62
CA VAL A 89 9.76 -14.21 -6.07
C VAL A 89 8.52 -13.80 -5.27
N THR A 90 7.32 -14.06 -5.80
CA THR A 90 6.05 -13.73 -5.13
C THR A 90 5.88 -14.47 -3.81
N GLU A 91 6.14 -15.79 -3.80
CA GLU A 91 6.09 -16.60 -2.57
C GLU A 91 7.12 -16.12 -1.54
N SER A 92 8.33 -15.77 -1.97
CA SER A 92 9.38 -15.29 -1.07
C SER A 92 9.03 -13.96 -0.41
N TYR A 93 8.45 -13.01 -1.16
CA TYR A 93 7.95 -11.76 -0.58
C TYR A 93 6.79 -12.00 0.38
N LEU A 94 5.90 -12.96 0.12
CA LEU A 94 4.84 -13.34 1.06
C LEU A 94 5.44 -13.90 2.37
N ASN A 95 6.44 -14.77 2.28
CA ASN A 95 7.10 -15.33 3.46
C ASN A 95 7.84 -14.23 4.25
N LEU A 96 8.50 -13.30 3.58
CA LEU A 96 9.12 -12.14 4.22
C LEU A 96 8.06 -11.23 4.88
N ALA A 97 6.94 -10.98 4.21
CA ALA A 97 5.82 -10.21 4.76
C ALA A 97 5.30 -10.85 6.06
N ARG A 98 5.11 -12.17 6.07
CA ARG A 98 4.70 -12.95 7.25
C ARG A 98 5.71 -12.89 8.37
N SER A 99 7.02 -13.00 8.07
CA SER A 99 8.05 -12.88 9.10
C SER A 99 8.03 -11.50 9.76
N ASN A 100 7.85 -10.43 8.98
CA ASN A 100 7.71 -9.08 9.53
C ASN A 100 6.39 -8.90 10.30
N GLU A 101 5.30 -9.55 9.85
CA GLU A 101 4.00 -9.55 10.54
C GLU A 101 4.16 -10.13 11.96
N LYS A 102 4.83 -11.28 12.08
CA LYS A 102 5.08 -11.95 13.36
C LYS A 102 6.03 -11.20 14.29
N LEU A 103 6.94 -10.40 13.73
CA LEU A 103 7.82 -9.49 14.47
C LEU A 103 7.20 -8.11 14.76
N CYS A 104 5.93 -7.91 14.38
CA CYS A 104 5.21 -6.64 14.51
C CYS A 104 5.81 -5.47 13.72
N ASP A 105 6.56 -5.74 12.65
CA ASP A 105 7.01 -4.70 11.69
C ASP A 105 5.96 -4.53 10.59
N PHE A 106 4.79 -4.02 10.99
CA PHE A 106 3.58 -3.99 10.17
C PHE A 106 3.71 -3.10 8.94
N ALA A 107 4.43 -1.98 9.04
CA ALA A 107 4.67 -1.09 7.91
C ALA A 107 5.42 -1.83 6.77
N LYS A 108 6.47 -2.59 7.11
CA LYS A 108 7.18 -3.41 6.11
C LYS A 108 6.31 -4.55 5.59
N THR A 109 5.50 -5.19 6.44
CA THR A 109 4.53 -6.19 5.96
C THR A 109 3.61 -5.62 4.89
N VAL A 110 3.04 -4.42 5.09
CA VAL A 110 2.18 -3.77 4.09
C VAL A 110 2.95 -3.49 2.81
N THR A 111 4.18 -3.00 2.89
CA THR A 111 5.02 -2.76 1.71
C THR A 111 5.27 -4.04 0.92
N TYR A 112 5.68 -5.13 1.58
CA TYR A 112 5.94 -6.41 0.92
C TYR A 112 4.67 -7.06 0.36
N CYS A 113 3.53 -6.94 1.06
CA CYS A 113 2.24 -7.39 0.53
C CYS A 113 1.83 -6.60 -0.72
N LYS A 114 2.04 -5.28 -0.75
CA LYS A 114 1.78 -4.45 -1.94
C LYS A 114 2.67 -4.85 -3.11
N THR A 115 3.95 -5.15 -2.87
CA THR A 115 4.83 -5.66 -3.93
C THR A 115 4.34 -7.00 -4.47
N CYS A 116 3.91 -7.94 -3.61
CA CYS A 116 3.29 -9.20 -4.05
C CYS A 116 2.10 -8.95 -4.99
N LEU A 117 1.18 -8.06 -4.61
CA LEU A 117 -0.03 -7.79 -5.41
C LEU A 117 0.25 -7.04 -6.71
N SER A 118 1.36 -6.31 -6.80
CA SER A 118 1.77 -5.60 -8.03
C SER A 118 2.39 -6.51 -9.08
N MET A 119 2.89 -7.69 -8.69
CA MET A 119 3.44 -8.70 -9.59
C MET A 119 2.29 -9.53 -10.17
N GLN A 120 1.54 -8.93 -11.11
CA GLN A 120 0.40 -9.59 -11.78
C GLN A 120 0.87 -10.56 -12.87
N GLY A 121 0.20 -11.71 -13.02
CA GLY A 121 0.28 -12.52 -14.25
C GLY A 121 0.48 -14.03 -14.13
N THR A 122 0.60 -14.61 -12.93
CA THR A 122 0.87 -16.06 -12.78
C THR A 122 -0.20 -16.82 -12.00
N THR A 123 -0.40 -18.09 -12.35
CA THR A 123 -1.39 -18.99 -11.72
C THR A 123 -1.15 -19.17 -10.23
N VAL A 124 0.13 -19.24 -9.80
CA VAL A 124 0.50 -19.34 -8.38
C VAL A 124 0.29 -18.00 -7.66
N GLY A 125 0.56 -16.87 -8.30
CA GLY A 125 0.24 -15.54 -7.74
C GLY A 125 -1.24 -15.39 -7.40
N LEU A 126 -2.14 -15.87 -8.27
CA LEU A 126 -3.59 -15.88 -8.00
C LEU A 126 -3.97 -16.76 -6.80
N GLN A 127 -3.30 -17.90 -6.61
CA GLN A 127 -3.53 -18.77 -5.44
C GLN A 127 -3.03 -18.13 -4.14
N LEU A 128 -1.91 -17.41 -4.18
CA LEU A 128 -1.30 -16.78 -3.01
C LEU A 128 -1.95 -15.45 -2.63
N ASN A 129 -2.67 -14.78 -3.53
CA ASN A 129 -3.30 -13.49 -3.27
C ASN A 129 -4.19 -13.48 -2.02
N GLY A 130 -4.94 -14.56 -1.77
CA GLY A 130 -5.74 -14.68 -0.55
C GLY A 130 -4.89 -14.65 0.73
N GLN A 131 -3.73 -15.32 0.70
CA GLN A 131 -2.77 -15.32 1.80
C GLN A 131 -2.08 -13.96 1.98
N VAL A 132 -1.79 -13.26 0.88
CA VAL A 132 -1.23 -11.90 0.89
C VAL A 132 -2.24 -10.93 1.51
N CYS A 133 -3.51 -10.99 1.10
CA CYS A 133 -4.58 -10.17 1.67
C CYS A 133 -4.75 -10.43 3.17
N LEU A 134 -4.68 -11.69 3.61
CA LEU A 134 -4.77 -12.02 5.03
C LEU A 134 -3.62 -11.38 5.85
N SER A 135 -2.37 -11.54 5.41
CA SER A 135 -1.21 -10.94 6.09
C SER A 135 -1.25 -9.41 6.07
N MET A 136 -1.71 -8.81 4.97
CA MET A 136 -1.90 -7.37 4.87
C MET A 136 -3.02 -6.88 5.80
N GLY A 137 -4.11 -7.64 5.93
CA GLY A 137 -5.20 -7.35 6.87
C GLY A 137 -4.73 -7.39 8.33
N ASN A 138 -3.94 -8.40 8.70
CA ASN A 138 -3.32 -8.49 10.03
C ASN A 138 -2.38 -7.31 10.30
N ALA A 139 -1.59 -6.90 9.30
CA ALA A 139 -0.70 -5.74 9.44
C ALA A 139 -1.48 -4.43 9.59
N TYR A 140 -2.55 -4.22 8.81
CA TYR A 140 -3.42 -3.05 9.00
C TYR A 140 -4.12 -3.06 10.37
N LEU A 141 -4.56 -4.23 10.86
CA LEU A 141 -5.09 -4.36 12.21
C LEU A 141 -4.02 -4.03 13.26
N GLY A 142 -2.78 -4.47 13.05
CA GLY A 142 -1.61 -4.13 13.86
C GLY A 142 -1.25 -2.64 13.85
N LEU A 143 -1.53 -1.94 12.75
CA LEU A 143 -1.41 -0.48 12.63
C LEU A 143 -2.68 0.27 13.07
N SER A 144 -3.68 -0.43 13.59
CA SER A 144 -4.99 0.15 13.97
C SER A 144 -5.74 0.84 12.81
N SER A 145 -5.48 0.43 11.57
CA SER A 145 -6.20 0.86 10.36
C SER A 145 -7.37 -0.09 10.07
N PHE A 146 -8.47 0.04 10.81
CA PHE A 146 -9.55 -0.95 10.83
C PHE A 146 -10.27 -1.11 9.48
N GLN A 147 -10.54 -0.02 8.76
CA GLN A 147 -11.21 -0.08 7.45
C GLN A 147 -10.39 -0.90 6.43
N LYS A 148 -9.10 -0.58 6.31
CA LYS A 148 -8.19 -1.30 5.40
C LYS A 148 -8.02 -2.75 5.82
N ALA A 149 -8.03 -3.04 7.12
CA ALA A 149 -7.96 -4.41 7.63
C ALA A 149 -9.20 -5.22 7.21
N LEU A 150 -10.41 -4.68 7.37
CA LEU A 150 -11.65 -5.34 6.99
C LEU A 150 -11.70 -5.64 5.49
N GLU A 151 -11.40 -4.65 4.65
CA GLU A 151 -11.36 -4.84 3.19
C GLU A 151 -10.38 -5.95 2.77
N CYS A 152 -9.24 -6.06 3.46
CA CYS A 152 -8.27 -7.11 3.22
C CYS A 152 -8.77 -8.48 3.67
N PHE A 153 -9.43 -8.58 4.82
CA PHE A 153 -10.02 -9.84 5.29
C PHE A 153 -11.17 -10.30 4.39
N GLU A 154 -12.01 -9.40 3.90
CA GLU A 154 -13.06 -9.72 2.92
C GLU A 154 -12.48 -10.19 1.59
N LYS A 155 -11.40 -9.56 1.10
CA LYS A 155 -10.66 -10.06 -0.07
C LYS A 155 -10.09 -11.46 0.19
N ALA A 156 -9.48 -11.69 1.35
CA ALA A 156 -8.94 -12.99 1.73
C ALA A 156 -10.02 -14.09 1.76
N LEU A 157 -11.21 -13.80 2.31
CA LEU A 157 -12.35 -14.73 2.28
C LEU A 157 -12.84 -14.99 0.85
N ARG A 158 -12.96 -13.96 0.01
CA ARG A 158 -13.33 -14.14 -1.40
C ARG A 158 -12.36 -15.04 -2.16
N TYR A 159 -11.06 -14.86 -1.94
CA TYR A 159 -10.04 -15.76 -2.50
C TYR A 159 -10.15 -17.16 -1.93
N ALA A 160 -10.38 -17.31 -0.62
CA ALA A 160 -10.57 -18.61 0.02
C ALA A 160 -11.74 -19.37 -0.62
N HIS A 161 -12.88 -18.71 -0.85
CA HIS A 161 -14.03 -19.32 -1.50
C HIS A 161 -13.78 -19.63 -2.98
N SER A 162 -13.13 -18.71 -3.70
CA SER A 162 -12.83 -18.89 -5.13
C SER A 162 -11.83 -20.02 -5.37
N ASN A 163 -10.89 -20.21 -4.45
CA ASN A 163 -9.84 -21.24 -4.53
C ASN A 163 -10.21 -22.53 -3.80
N ASP A 164 -11.39 -22.61 -3.17
CA ASP A 164 -11.80 -23.66 -2.22
C ASP A 164 -10.76 -23.94 -1.10
N ASP A 165 -10.05 -22.89 -0.66
CA ASP A 165 -9.03 -22.96 0.38
C ASP A 165 -9.65 -22.79 1.77
N LYS A 166 -10.11 -23.90 2.34
CA LYS A 166 -10.69 -23.97 3.71
C LYS A 166 -9.71 -23.54 4.80
N MET A 167 -8.40 -23.71 4.57
CA MET A 167 -7.36 -23.34 5.52
C MET A 167 -7.25 -21.82 5.60
N LEU A 168 -7.23 -21.16 4.44
CA LEU A 168 -7.30 -19.71 4.37
C LEU A 168 -8.61 -19.19 4.94
N GLU A 169 -9.75 -19.83 4.65
CA GLU A 169 -11.07 -19.46 5.18
C GLU A 169 -11.06 -19.46 6.72
N CYS A 170 -10.58 -20.56 7.34
CA CYS A 170 -10.47 -20.66 8.79
C CYS A 170 -9.56 -19.56 9.38
N ARG A 171 -8.39 -19.32 8.79
CA ARG A 171 -7.47 -18.27 9.24
C ARG A 171 -8.06 -16.87 9.14
N ALA A 172 -8.78 -16.59 8.06
CA ALA A 172 -9.48 -15.33 7.87
C ALA A 172 -10.59 -15.16 8.91
N CYS A 173 -11.35 -16.21 9.20
CA CYS A 173 -12.34 -16.24 10.28
C CYS A 173 -11.72 -15.94 11.66
N CYS A 174 -10.61 -16.57 12.03
CA CYS A 174 -9.91 -16.26 13.29
C CYS A 174 -9.44 -14.79 13.35
N SER A 175 -8.91 -14.27 12.23
CA SER A 175 -8.42 -12.89 12.14
C SER A 175 -9.57 -11.89 12.22
N LEU A 176 -10.72 -12.19 11.61
CA LEU A 176 -11.97 -11.42 11.76
C LEU A 176 -12.51 -11.49 13.19
N GLY A 177 -12.43 -12.64 13.85
CA GLY A 177 -12.73 -12.77 15.27
C GLY A 177 -11.93 -11.75 16.10
N ASN A 178 -10.61 -11.74 15.95
CA ASN A 178 -9.75 -10.75 16.62
C ASN A 178 -10.09 -9.30 16.24
N PHE A 179 -10.36 -9.03 14.96
CA PHE A 179 -10.78 -7.72 14.48
C PHE A 179 -12.04 -7.22 15.22
N TYR A 180 -13.09 -8.04 15.29
CA TYR A 180 -14.33 -7.68 15.97
C TYR A 180 -14.19 -7.59 17.50
N ILE A 181 -13.25 -8.33 18.11
CA ILE A 181 -12.87 -8.13 19.53
C ILE A 181 -12.35 -6.71 19.75
N GLN A 182 -11.52 -6.18 18.85
CA GLN A 182 -11.00 -4.81 18.99
C GLN A 182 -12.09 -3.75 18.79
N LEU A 183 -13.05 -4.01 17.91
CA LEU A 183 -14.22 -3.13 17.70
C LEU A 183 -15.33 -3.29 18.75
N LYS A 184 -15.14 -4.18 19.75
CA LYS A 184 -16.11 -4.53 20.78
C LYS A 184 -17.45 -5.10 20.28
N ASP A 185 -17.49 -5.66 19.06
CA ASP A 185 -18.63 -6.46 18.58
C ASP A 185 -18.38 -7.93 18.94
N TYR A 186 -18.75 -8.28 20.17
CA TYR A 186 -18.38 -9.58 20.73
C TYR A 186 -19.18 -10.75 20.17
N GLU A 187 -20.36 -10.49 19.59
CA GLU A 187 -21.16 -11.52 18.92
C GLU A 187 -20.50 -11.95 17.62
N LYS A 188 -20.10 -10.99 16.76
CA LYS A 188 -19.32 -11.31 15.55
C LYS A 188 -17.95 -11.88 15.90
N ALA A 189 -17.32 -11.36 16.96
CA ALA A 189 -16.06 -11.90 17.46
C ALA A 189 -16.15 -13.38 17.84
N LEU A 190 -17.32 -13.86 18.27
CA LEU A 190 -17.56 -15.27 18.57
C LEU A 190 -17.97 -16.04 17.33
N PHE A 191 -18.84 -15.47 16.49
CA PHE A 191 -19.35 -16.10 15.27
C PHE A 191 -18.25 -16.58 14.33
N PHE A 192 -17.26 -15.73 14.01
CA PHE A 192 -16.24 -16.09 13.03
C PHE A 192 -15.32 -17.23 13.51
N PRO A 193 -14.74 -17.19 14.72
CA PRO A 193 -13.98 -18.33 15.25
C PRO A 193 -14.80 -19.63 15.36
N CYS A 194 -16.08 -19.57 15.72
CA CYS A 194 -16.96 -20.76 15.72
C CYS A 194 -17.06 -21.37 14.32
N LYS A 195 -17.37 -20.55 13.30
CA LYS A 195 -17.38 -20.98 11.90
C LYS A 195 -16.01 -21.56 11.49
N GLY A 196 -14.91 -20.93 11.92
CA GLY A 196 -13.56 -21.42 11.68
C GLY A 196 -13.30 -22.79 12.30
N ALA A 197 -13.82 -23.07 13.50
CA ALA A 197 -13.69 -24.37 14.16
C ALA A 197 -14.55 -25.47 13.49
N GLU A 198 -15.74 -25.12 13.00
CA GLU A 198 -16.61 -26.03 12.24
C GLU A 198 -15.93 -26.52 10.96
N LEU A 199 -15.40 -25.59 10.14
CA LEU A 199 -14.68 -25.89 8.88
C LEU A 199 -13.54 -26.90 9.07
N VAL A 200 -12.93 -26.89 10.25
CA VAL A 200 -11.74 -27.67 10.57
C VAL A 200 -12.11 -29.03 11.17
N SER A 201 -13.33 -29.17 11.72
CA SER A 201 -13.82 -30.44 12.26
C SER A 201 -14.13 -31.47 11.16
N ASP A 202 -14.35 -30.99 9.93
CA ASP A 202 -14.67 -31.82 8.76
C ASP A 202 -13.43 -32.34 7.99
N TYR A 203 -12.21 -31.92 8.36
CA TYR A 203 -10.96 -32.21 7.61
C TYR A 203 -9.86 -32.88 8.47
N GLY A 204 -9.01 -33.68 7.81
CA GLY A 204 -8.07 -34.66 8.41
C GLY A 204 -7.23 -34.25 9.63
N LYS A 205 -6.75 -35.25 10.39
CA LYS A 205 -6.44 -35.18 11.84
C LYS A 205 -5.31 -34.25 12.32
N THR A 206 -4.29 -33.88 11.53
CA THR A 206 -3.09 -33.23 12.09
C THR A 206 -3.06 -31.71 11.90
N TRP A 207 -3.33 -31.22 10.68
CA TRP A 207 -3.37 -29.79 10.40
C TRP A 207 -4.61 -29.12 11.01
N SER A 208 -5.72 -29.86 11.08
CA SER A 208 -6.95 -29.37 11.69
C SER A 208 -6.76 -28.97 13.15
N LEU A 209 -5.99 -29.72 13.93
CA LEU A 209 -5.83 -29.44 15.36
C LEU A 209 -5.23 -28.06 15.64
N LYS A 210 -4.26 -27.60 14.85
CA LYS A 210 -3.63 -26.28 15.06
C LYS A 210 -4.61 -25.13 14.85
N TYR A 211 -5.39 -25.19 13.76
CA TYR A 211 -6.38 -24.15 13.47
C TYR A 211 -7.57 -24.24 14.41
N LYS A 212 -7.96 -25.45 14.83
CA LYS A 212 -8.92 -25.65 15.90
C LYS A 212 -8.46 -24.98 17.19
N ALA A 213 -7.20 -25.17 17.60
CA ALA A 213 -6.65 -24.53 18.80
C ALA A 213 -6.69 -22.99 18.69
N MET A 214 -6.30 -22.45 17.53
CA MET A 214 -6.37 -21.01 17.28
C MET A 214 -7.82 -20.47 17.33
N SER A 215 -8.78 -21.18 16.74
CA SER A 215 -10.21 -20.83 16.83
C SER A 215 -10.71 -20.85 18.27
N GLN A 216 -10.38 -21.91 19.03
CA GLN A 216 -10.73 -22.06 20.44
C GLN A 216 -10.16 -20.92 21.29
N TYR A 217 -8.91 -20.50 21.03
CA TYR A 217 -8.33 -19.32 21.67
C TYR A 217 -9.15 -18.05 21.38
N HIS A 218 -9.48 -17.77 20.12
CA HIS A 218 -10.26 -16.58 19.79
C HIS A 218 -11.68 -16.61 20.36
N MET A 219 -12.32 -17.80 20.41
CA MET A 219 -13.58 -18.01 21.13
C MET A 219 -13.44 -17.69 22.62
N ALA A 220 -12.36 -18.17 23.26
CA ALA A 220 -12.09 -17.88 24.67
C ALA A 220 -11.99 -16.38 24.95
N VAL A 221 -11.27 -15.64 24.09
CA VAL A 221 -11.17 -14.18 24.23
C VAL A 221 -12.54 -13.52 24.04
N ALA A 222 -13.36 -13.95 23.08
CA ALA A 222 -14.71 -13.43 22.86
C ALA A 222 -15.64 -13.73 24.05
N TYR A 223 -15.68 -14.97 24.54
CA TYR A 223 -16.48 -15.37 25.72
C TYR A 223 -16.11 -14.58 26.96
N ARG A 224 -14.80 -14.37 27.18
CA ARG A 224 -14.33 -13.53 28.29
C ARG A 224 -14.84 -12.10 28.18
N LYS A 225 -14.87 -11.53 26.98
CA LYS A 225 -15.40 -10.18 26.74
C LYS A 225 -16.92 -10.09 26.92
N LEU A 226 -17.63 -11.20 26.69
CA LEU A 226 -19.05 -11.38 27.01
C LEU A 226 -19.30 -11.71 28.50
N ALA A 227 -18.27 -11.70 29.34
CA ALA A 227 -18.32 -12.09 30.76
C ALA A 227 -18.76 -13.56 31.01
N ARG A 228 -18.72 -14.41 29.99
CA ARG A 228 -18.92 -15.86 30.08
C ARG A 228 -17.59 -16.55 30.44
N LEU A 229 -17.17 -16.40 31.70
CA LEU A 229 -15.81 -16.77 32.13
C LEU A 229 -15.57 -18.27 32.17
N GLU A 230 -16.60 -19.08 32.44
CA GLU A 230 -16.51 -20.55 32.44
C GLU A 230 -16.27 -21.09 31.02
N ASP A 231 -17.10 -20.68 30.05
CA ASP A 231 -16.91 -21.03 28.64
C ASP A 231 -15.54 -20.55 28.11
N ALA A 232 -15.11 -19.35 28.55
CA ALA A 232 -13.81 -18.81 28.20
C ALA A 232 -12.66 -19.66 28.75
N MET A 233 -12.79 -20.17 29.98
CA MET A 233 -11.80 -21.05 30.60
C MET A 233 -11.71 -22.36 29.82
N GLU A 234 -12.83 -23.02 29.55
CA GLU A 234 -12.88 -24.30 28.83
C GLU A 234 -12.25 -24.19 27.44
N CYS A 235 -12.63 -23.18 26.65
CA CYS A 235 -12.07 -22.95 25.32
C CYS A 235 -10.55 -22.69 25.39
N CYS A 236 -10.11 -21.93 26.40
CA CYS A 236 -8.69 -21.60 26.58
C CYS A 236 -7.86 -22.83 27.01
N GLU A 237 -8.42 -23.71 27.85
CA GLU A 237 -7.81 -24.98 28.27
C GLU A 237 -7.65 -25.95 27.10
N GLU A 238 -8.68 -26.10 26.26
CA GLU A 238 -8.59 -26.96 25.07
C GLU A 238 -7.55 -26.42 24.08
N SER A 239 -7.53 -25.10 23.86
CA SER A 239 -6.48 -24.46 23.05
C SER A 239 -5.08 -24.70 23.63
N MET A 240 -4.90 -24.49 24.94
CA MET A 240 -3.61 -24.67 25.62
C MET A 240 -3.12 -26.12 25.54
N LYS A 241 -4.02 -27.09 25.71
CA LYS A 241 -3.71 -28.52 25.61
C LYS A 241 -3.15 -28.87 24.24
N ILE A 242 -3.80 -28.43 23.16
CA ILE A 242 -3.32 -28.65 21.80
C ILE A 242 -1.99 -27.90 21.58
N ALA A 243 -1.86 -26.66 22.06
CA ALA A 243 -0.64 -25.87 21.93
C ALA A 243 0.57 -26.53 22.63
N ILE A 244 0.36 -27.20 23.77
CA ILE A 244 1.40 -27.98 24.47
C ILE A 244 1.76 -29.23 23.66
N GLN A 245 0.76 -29.98 23.17
CA GLN A 245 0.98 -31.19 22.38
C GLN A 245 1.82 -30.92 21.11
N HIS A 246 1.60 -29.78 20.46
CA HIS A 246 2.31 -29.37 19.25
C HIS A 246 3.51 -28.44 19.50
N ARG A 247 3.84 -28.13 20.76
CA ARG A 247 4.92 -27.20 21.14
C ARG A 247 4.80 -25.81 20.49
N ASP A 248 3.57 -25.34 20.25
CA ASP A 248 3.27 -24.01 19.72
C ASP A 248 3.45 -22.96 20.82
N ARG A 249 4.70 -22.52 21.00
CA ARG A 249 5.09 -21.50 22.00
C ARG A 249 4.28 -20.18 21.85
N PRO A 250 4.08 -19.64 20.63
CA PRO A 250 3.24 -18.45 20.45
C PRO A 250 1.81 -18.61 20.97
N LEU A 251 1.14 -19.71 20.65
CA LEU A 251 -0.23 -19.95 21.11
C LEU A 251 -0.29 -20.19 22.62
N GLN A 252 0.71 -20.87 23.21
CA GLN A 252 0.84 -21.01 24.67
C GLN A 252 0.91 -19.63 25.37
N ALA A 253 1.69 -18.69 24.84
CA ALA A 253 1.78 -17.33 25.40
C ALA A 253 0.45 -16.59 25.34
N LEU A 254 -0.30 -16.75 24.24
CA LEU A 254 -1.64 -16.19 24.06
C LEU A 254 -2.65 -16.80 25.05
N CYS A 255 -2.63 -18.12 25.24
CA CYS A 255 -3.48 -18.79 26.25
C CYS A 255 -3.14 -18.33 27.67
N LEU A 256 -1.87 -18.24 28.03
CA LEU A 256 -1.42 -17.72 29.34
C LEU A 256 -1.95 -16.31 29.60
N LEU A 257 -1.90 -15.45 28.59
CA LEU A 257 -2.46 -14.11 28.65
C LEU A 257 -3.97 -14.13 28.88
N CYS A 258 -4.70 -15.01 28.19
CA CYS A 258 -6.15 -15.15 28.35
C CYS A 258 -6.52 -15.68 29.74
N PHE A 259 -5.81 -16.70 30.25
CA PHE A 259 -5.98 -17.17 31.63
C PHE A 259 -5.71 -16.07 32.65
N ALA A 260 -4.65 -15.28 32.45
CA ALA A 260 -4.34 -14.14 33.31
C ALA A 260 -5.44 -13.07 33.29
N ASP A 261 -5.99 -12.78 32.11
CA ASP A 261 -7.14 -11.89 31.96
C ASP A 261 -8.39 -12.45 32.68
N ILE A 262 -8.69 -13.76 32.58
CA ILE A 262 -9.82 -14.40 33.27
C ILE A 262 -9.66 -14.30 34.80
N HIS A 263 -8.48 -14.65 35.35
CA HIS A 263 -8.22 -14.50 36.78
C HIS A 263 -8.31 -13.05 37.25
N ARG A 264 -7.83 -12.10 36.44
CA ARG A 264 -7.98 -10.66 36.75
C ARG A 264 -9.45 -10.22 36.77
N HIS A 265 -10.32 -10.78 35.91
CA HIS A 265 -11.76 -10.52 35.96
C HIS A 265 -12.39 -10.96 37.30
N HIS A 266 -11.86 -12.01 37.93
CA HIS A 266 -12.22 -12.43 39.29
C HIS A 266 -11.49 -11.65 40.40
N ALA A 267 -10.72 -10.62 40.06
CA ALA A 267 -9.81 -9.91 40.96
C ALA A 267 -8.75 -10.80 41.66
N ASP A 268 -8.53 -12.03 41.19
CA ASP A 268 -7.49 -12.95 41.68
C ASP A 268 -6.14 -12.57 41.07
N THR A 269 -5.57 -11.48 41.58
CA THR A 269 -4.29 -10.94 41.11
C THR A 269 -3.11 -11.87 41.41
N LEU A 270 -3.22 -12.70 42.45
CA LEU A 270 -2.20 -13.69 42.84
C LEU A 270 -2.03 -14.77 41.76
N LYS A 271 -3.13 -15.23 41.14
CA LYS A 271 -3.06 -16.17 40.02
C LYS A 271 -2.81 -15.49 38.67
N ALA A 272 -3.21 -14.23 38.52
CA ALA A 272 -3.09 -13.49 37.26
C ALA A 272 -1.64 -13.08 36.95
N LEU A 273 -0.92 -12.48 37.92
CA LEU A 273 0.42 -11.92 37.69
C LEU A 273 1.44 -12.96 37.17
N PRO A 274 1.60 -14.16 37.79
CA PRO A 274 2.56 -15.15 37.29
C PRO A 274 2.27 -15.63 35.86
N ARG A 275 0.99 -15.63 35.46
CA ARG A 275 0.59 -15.99 34.10
C ARG A 275 0.88 -14.88 33.10
N TYR A 276 0.69 -13.61 33.48
CA TYR A 276 1.14 -12.49 32.67
C TYR A 276 2.65 -12.49 32.49
N ASP A 277 3.42 -12.72 33.57
CA ASP A 277 4.88 -12.78 33.50
C ASP A 277 5.36 -13.92 32.60
N SER A 278 4.74 -15.10 32.72
CA SER A 278 5.04 -16.24 31.85
C SER A 278 4.73 -15.93 30.39
N SER A 279 3.59 -15.28 30.12
CA SER A 279 3.23 -14.83 28.76
C SER A 279 4.24 -13.81 28.23
N LEU A 280 4.57 -12.79 29.04
CA LEU A 280 5.50 -11.72 28.70
C LEU A 280 6.89 -12.28 28.34
N ASN A 281 7.41 -13.23 29.13
CA ASN A 281 8.69 -13.89 28.88
C ASN A 281 8.69 -14.62 27.52
N ILE A 282 7.64 -15.40 27.22
CA ILE A 282 7.55 -16.09 25.93
C ILE A 282 7.41 -15.06 24.79
N MET A 283 6.61 -14.01 24.96
CA MET A 283 6.44 -12.95 23.96
C MET A 283 7.77 -12.18 23.71
N ALA A 284 8.62 -12.03 24.72
CA ALA A 284 9.96 -11.49 24.60
C ALA A 284 10.89 -12.45 23.84
N GLU A 285 10.89 -13.74 24.18
CA GLU A 285 11.67 -14.78 23.49
C GLU A 285 11.36 -14.86 21.99
N ILE A 286 10.08 -14.77 21.61
CA ILE A 286 9.66 -14.85 20.20
C ILE A 286 9.77 -13.49 19.47
N GLY A 287 9.98 -12.38 20.18
CA GLY A 287 10.06 -11.04 19.60
C GLY A 287 8.72 -10.39 19.26
N ASN A 288 7.61 -10.85 19.84
CA ASN A 288 6.27 -10.28 19.65
C ASN A 288 6.05 -9.07 20.57
N ARG A 289 6.47 -7.89 20.11
CA ARG A 289 6.38 -6.63 20.88
C ARG A 289 4.95 -6.22 21.20
N LEU A 290 4.00 -6.47 20.30
CA LEU A 290 2.59 -6.15 20.54
C LEU A 290 2.00 -7.02 21.67
N GLY A 291 2.35 -8.32 21.69
CA GLY A 291 1.97 -9.22 22.77
C GLY A 291 2.58 -8.83 24.12
N GLN A 292 3.82 -8.34 24.14
CA GLN A 292 4.46 -7.80 25.34
C GLN A 292 3.69 -6.58 25.88
N ALA A 293 3.35 -5.61 25.02
CA ALA A 293 2.55 -4.45 25.41
C ALA A 293 1.17 -4.87 25.99
N GLN A 294 0.54 -5.88 25.40
CA GLN A 294 -0.73 -6.43 25.91
C GLN A 294 -0.59 -7.07 27.29
N ALA A 295 0.46 -7.86 27.53
CA ALA A 295 0.74 -8.46 28.83
C ALA A 295 1.05 -7.40 29.90
N LEU A 296 1.85 -6.37 29.56
CA LEU A 296 2.18 -5.27 30.46
C LEU A 296 0.95 -4.45 30.86
N LEU A 297 0.07 -4.08 29.92
CA LEU A 297 -1.22 -3.47 30.28
C LEU A 297 -2.06 -4.39 31.16
N GLY A 298 -1.91 -5.71 30.99
CA GLY A 298 -2.50 -6.72 31.84
C GLY A 298 -2.06 -6.63 33.30
N ILE A 299 -0.74 -6.60 33.48
CA ILE A 299 -0.03 -6.45 34.76
C ILE A 299 -0.35 -5.11 35.43
N ALA A 300 -0.32 -4.01 34.68
CA ALA A 300 -0.66 -2.69 35.18
C ALA A 300 -2.07 -2.64 35.78
N LYS A 301 -3.05 -3.30 35.15
CA LYS A 301 -4.41 -3.43 35.69
C LYS A 301 -4.46 -4.26 36.98
N CYS A 302 -3.61 -5.27 37.13
CA CYS A 302 -3.49 -6.01 38.39
C CYS A 302 -2.93 -5.13 39.51
N TRP A 303 -1.86 -4.36 39.25
CA TRP A 303 -1.33 -3.40 40.22
C TRP A 303 -2.34 -2.32 40.60
N PHE A 304 -3.12 -1.86 39.63
CA PHE A 304 -4.21 -0.92 39.90
C PHE A 304 -5.29 -1.51 40.82
N ILE A 305 -5.69 -2.78 40.63
CA ILE A 305 -6.62 -3.49 41.54
C ILE A 305 -6.02 -3.60 42.95
N GLN A 306 -4.71 -3.84 43.06
CA GLN A 306 -3.99 -3.87 44.34
C GLN A 306 -3.77 -2.47 44.95
N LYS A 307 -4.23 -1.39 44.31
CA LYS A 307 -4.04 0.01 44.72
C LYS A 307 -2.58 0.50 44.70
N GLU A 308 -1.70 -0.24 44.02
CA GLU A 308 -0.30 0.12 43.80
C GLU A 308 -0.16 1.00 42.54
N GLN A 309 -0.61 2.25 42.66
CA GLN A 309 -0.78 3.17 41.52
C GLN A 309 0.54 3.52 40.82
N ASP A 310 1.62 3.70 41.58
CA ASP A 310 2.93 4.08 41.02
C ASP A 310 3.55 2.94 40.22
N LYS A 311 3.48 1.70 40.73
CA LYS A 311 3.88 0.50 39.99
C LYS A 311 3.02 0.31 38.73
N ALA A 312 1.71 0.57 38.83
CA ALA A 312 0.83 0.50 37.67
C ALA A 312 1.28 1.48 36.58
N LEU A 313 1.55 2.75 36.91
CA LEU A 313 1.99 3.76 35.95
C LEU A 313 3.31 3.40 35.28
N GLU A 314 4.31 2.94 36.03
CA GLU A 314 5.61 2.51 35.47
C GLU A 314 5.43 1.41 34.42
N VAL A 315 4.54 0.46 34.69
CA VAL A 315 4.25 -0.63 33.75
C VAL A 315 3.42 -0.14 32.55
N VAL A 316 2.50 0.82 32.73
CA VAL A 316 1.76 1.43 31.62
C VAL A 316 2.68 2.20 30.68
N GLU A 317 3.66 2.92 31.21
CA GLU A 317 4.65 3.66 30.42
C GLU A 317 5.44 2.71 29.51
N LYS A 318 5.99 1.63 30.06
CA LYS A 318 6.68 0.57 29.30
C LYS A 318 5.79 -0.03 28.20
N ALA A 319 4.50 -0.24 28.49
CA ALA A 319 3.55 -0.73 27.49
C ALA A 319 3.28 0.30 26.37
N GLY A 320 3.21 1.59 26.73
CA GLY A 320 3.04 2.70 25.79
C GLY A 320 4.23 2.85 24.85
N GLU A 321 5.46 2.80 25.38
CA GLU A 321 6.69 2.84 24.59
C GLU A 321 6.76 1.71 23.56
N LEU A 322 6.40 0.48 23.97
CA LEU A 322 6.34 -0.67 23.05
C LEU A 322 5.26 -0.49 21.98
N ALA A 323 4.08 0.03 22.34
CA ALA A 323 3.01 0.28 21.40
C ALA A 323 3.40 1.35 20.37
N GLU A 324 4.07 2.41 20.81
CA GLU A 324 4.60 3.48 19.96
C GLU A 324 5.69 2.95 19.02
N ALA A 325 6.63 2.16 19.53
CA ALA A 325 7.69 1.54 18.72
C ALA A 325 7.16 0.59 17.62
N VAL A 326 5.97 0.01 17.84
CA VAL A 326 5.27 -0.83 16.85
C VAL A 326 4.37 0.01 15.92
N GLY A 327 4.04 1.24 16.29
CA GLY A 327 3.06 2.08 15.60
C GLY A 327 1.61 1.66 15.85
N ASN A 328 1.33 0.96 16.96
CA ASN A 328 -0.03 0.51 17.29
C ASN A 328 -0.78 1.57 18.12
N LYS A 329 -1.57 2.38 17.43
CA LYS A 329 -2.37 3.47 18.02
C LYS A 329 -3.43 2.98 19.01
N LEU A 330 -4.01 1.80 18.81
CA LEU A 330 -5.01 1.25 19.74
C LEU A 330 -4.41 0.92 21.11
N TYR A 331 -3.20 0.37 21.16
CA TYR A 331 -2.52 0.05 22.41
C TYR A 331 -1.95 1.31 23.09
N MET A 332 -1.52 2.32 22.33
CA MET A 332 -1.22 3.65 22.86
C MET A 332 -2.47 4.27 23.53
N LEU A 333 -3.62 4.21 22.86
CA LEU A 333 -4.89 4.66 23.40
C LEU A 333 -5.24 3.93 24.71
N LYS A 334 -5.12 2.60 24.73
CA LYS A 334 -5.40 1.80 25.94
C LYS A 334 -4.45 2.14 27.09
N ALA A 335 -3.18 2.45 26.81
CA ALA A 335 -2.22 2.90 27.79
C ALA A 335 -2.65 4.27 28.37
N HIS A 336 -2.95 5.26 27.51
CA HIS A 336 -3.41 6.58 27.94
C HIS A 336 -4.72 6.53 28.73
N CYS A 337 -5.68 5.69 28.32
CA CYS A 337 -6.93 5.48 29.06
C CYS A 337 -6.68 4.94 30.47
N LEU A 338 -5.73 4.00 30.63
CA LEU A 338 -5.38 3.46 31.92
C LEU A 338 -4.62 4.48 32.79
N SER A 339 -3.66 5.21 32.22
CA SER A 339 -2.96 6.31 32.91
C SER A 339 -3.93 7.38 33.39
N GLU A 340 -4.88 7.79 32.54
CA GLU A 340 -5.94 8.75 32.88
C GLU A 340 -6.74 8.27 34.10
N THR A 341 -7.18 7.00 34.08
CA THR A 341 -7.89 6.40 35.20
C THR A 341 -7.05 6.42 36.49
N ILE A 342 -5.76 6.09 36.41
CA ILE A 342 -4.87 6.08 37.57
C ILE A 342 -4.65 7.51 38.12
N TYR A 343 -4.37 8.48 37.26
CA TYR A 343 -4.16 9.88 37.67
C TYR A 343 -5.43 10.52 38.25
N ARG A 344 -6.61 10.09 37.79
CA ARG A 344 -7.89 10.50 38.37
C ARG A 344 -7.98 10.08 39.84
N VAL A 345 -7.58 8.84 40.16
CA VAL A 345 -7.55 8.36 41.56
C VAL A 345 -6.45 9.05 42.38
N LYS A 346 -5.30 9.37 41.78
CA LYS A 346 -4.23 10.14 42.44
C LYS A 346 -4.54 11.63 42.63
N GLY A 347 -5.59 12.17 42.00
CA GLY A 347 -5.93 13.60 42.07
C GLY A 347 -5.00 14.52 41.26
N SER A 348 -4.18 13.98 40.35
CA SER A 348 -3.22 14.76 39.56
C SER A 348 -3.84 15.33 38.28
N GLN A 349 -4.56 16.46 38.39
CA GLN A 349 -5.33 17.03 37.28
C GLN A 349 -4.51 17.39 36.02
N ARG A 350 -3.25 17.86 36.17
CA ARG A 350 -2.41 18.24 35.03
C ARG A 350 -2.10 17.03 34.14
N LEU A 351 -1.54 15.98 34.73
CA LEU A 351 -1.17 14.74 34.02
C LEU A 351 -2.39 14.01 33.47
N LEU A 352 -3.52 14.07 34.20
CA LEU A 352 -4.79 13.57 33.69
C LEU A 352 -5.17 14.25 32.37
N ARG A 353 -5.15 15.59 32.31
CA ARG A 353 -5.50 16.34 31.09
C ARG A 353 -4.56 16.01 29.93
N GLU A 354 -3.26 15.86 30.19
CA GLU A 354 -2.28 15.45 29.17
C GLU A 354 -2.62 14.09 28.55
N HIS A 355 -2.98 13.10 29.38
CA HIS A 355 -3.38 11.79 28.87
C HIS A 355 -4.74 11.80 28.17
N VAL A 356 -5.67 12.67 28.57
CA VAL A 356 -6.93 12.88 27.85
C VAL A 356 -6.67 13.44 26.45
N VAL A 357 -5.77 14.41 26.30
CA VAL A 357 -5.41 14.95 24.96
C VAL A 357 -4.83 13.84 24.08
N LYS A 358 -3.83 13.10 24.57
CA LYS A 358 -3.22 11.99 23.82
C LYS A 358 -4.20 10.87 23.48
N PHE A 359 -5.19 10.63 24.33
CA PHE A 359 -6.29 9.70 24.04
C PHE A 359 -7.10 10.16 22.82
N HIS A 360 -7.47 11.44 22.76
CA HIS A 360 -8.24 11.99 21.63
C HIS A 360 -7.40 12.01 20.35
N GLU A 361 -6.11 12.35 20.42
CA GLU A 361 -5.19 12.26 19.27
C GLU A 361 -5.14 10.84 18.70
N CYS A 362 -5.04 9.80 19.56
CA CYS A 362 -5.08 8.42 19.12
C CYS A 362 -6.43 8.02 18.50
N MET A 363 -7.55 8.51 19.05
CA MET A 363 -8.89 8.28 18.48
C MET A 363 -9.05 8.90 17.10
N GLU A 364 -8.54 10.12 16.91
CA GLU A 364 -8.55 10.83 15.65
C GLU A 364 -7.69 10.13 14.60
N ASP A 365 -6.47 9.72 14.97
CA ASP A 365 -5.54 8.98 14.11
C ASP A 365 -6.11 7.66 13.59
N MET A 366 -6.93 6.98 14.40
CA MET A 366 -7.56 5.70 14.03
C MET A 366 -8.87 5.87 13.26
N GLU A 367 -9.37 7.10 13.13
CA GLU A 367 -10.67 7.41 12.48
C GLU A 367 -11.85 6.61 13.08
N LEU A 368 -11.76 6.23 14.35
CA LEU A 368 -12.73 5.38 15.04
C LEU A 368 -13.86 6.21 15.68
N TYR A 369 -14.49 7.12 14.95
CA TYR A 369 -15.64 7.85 15.48
C TYR A 369 -16.69 8.08 14.39
N CYS A 370 -17.94 8.12 14.82
CA CYS A 370 -19.02 8.51 13.95
C CYS A 370 -19.08 10.04 13.84
N GLY A 371 -18.76 10.60 12.67
CA GLY A 371 -18.88 12.06 12.44
C GLY A 371 -20.30 12.63 12.66
N MET A 372 -21.33 11.78 12.68
CA MET A 372 -22.76 12.16 12.83
C MET A 372 -23.29 12.16 14.28
N CYS A 373 -22.67 11.40 15.19
CA CYS A 373 -23.08 11.38 16.61
C CYS A 373 -21.92 11.61 17.58
N GLY A 374 -20.68 11.67 17.10
CA GLY A 374 -19.48 11.78 17.94
C GLY A 374 -19.16 10.52 18.73
N ASP A 375 -19.92 9.43 18.55
CA ASP A 375 -19.66 8.18 19.26
C ASP A 375 -18.40 7.51 18.71
N SER A 376 -17.46 7.22 19.60
CA SER A 376 -16.30 6.40 19.33
C SER A 376 -16.71 4.96 19.01
N ILE A 377 -16.23 4.44 17.88
CA ILE A 377 -16.42 3.05 17.49
C ILE A 377 -15.73 2.17 18.53
N GLY A 378 -16.48 1.23 19.09
CA GLY A 378 -15.97 0.31 20.09
C GLY A 378 -15.73 0.97 21.44
N ASP A 379 -16.47 2.02 21.84
CA ASP A 379 -16.53 2.43 23.25
C ASP A 379 -17.51 1.59 24.07
N LYS A 380 -18.67 1.26 23.50
CA LYS A 380 -19.71 0.40 24.09
C LYS A 380 -19.79 -0.94 23.34
N ASN A 381 -20.27 -1.98 24.01
CA ASN A 381 -20.64 -3.24 23.36
C ASN A 381 -21.93 -3.00 22.56
N SER A 382 -21.79 -2.74 21.26
CA SER A 382 -22.89 -2.51 20.33
C SER A 382 -22.58 -3.34 19.09
N GLN A 383 -23.55 -4.13 18.62
CA GLN A 383 -23.41 -4.86 17.36
C GLN A 383 -23.04 -3.84 16.28
N LEU A 384 -22.10 -4.14 15.38
CA LEU A 384 -21.84 -3.27 14.22
C LEU A 384 -23.08 -3.17 13.30
N GLN A 385 -24.04 -4.10 13.41
CA GLN A 385 -25.39 -3.97 12.85
C GLN A 385 -26.33 -3.09 13.70
N ALA A 386 -26.11 -3.02 15.01
CA ALA A 386 -26.74 -2.07 15.94
C ALA A 386 -25.92 -0.79 16.12
N LEU A 387 -25.21 -0.38 15.08
CA LEU A 387 -25.01 1.04 14.80
C LEU A 387 -26.24 1.48 13.99
N PRO A 388 -27.33 2.00 14.60
CA PRO A 388 -28.40 2.71 13.89
C PRO A 388 -27.90 4.08 13.41
N CYS A 389 -26.69 4.11 12.89
CA CYS A 389 -26.13 5.20 12.16
C CYS A 389 -25.81 4.57 10.80
N SER A 390 -26.77 4.71 9.90
CA SER A 390 -26.67 4.52 8.45
C SER A 390 -25.61 5.42 7.79
N HIS A 391 -24.58 5.86 8.52
CA HIS A 391 -23.62 6.90 8.11
C HIS A 391 -22.18 6.40 8.02
N LEU A 392 -21.85 5.24 8.58
CA LEU A 392 -20.50 4.64 8.45
C LEU A 392 -20.18 4.29 6.99
N PHE A 393 -21.20 4.05 6.18
CA PHE A 393 -21.06 3.58 4.80
C PHE A 393 -21.25 4.63 3.71
N HIS A 394 -21.56 5.89 4.05
CA HIS A 394 -21.78 6.92 3.02
C HIS A 394 -20.74 8.04 3.03
N LEU A 395 -20.21 8.47 4.18
CA LEU A 395 -19.31 9.64 4.22
C LEU A 395 -18.02 9.48 3.42
N ASN A 396 -17.51 8.26 3.29
CA ASN A 396 -16.34 8.01 2.46
C ASN A 396 -16.61 8.07 0.95
N PHE A 397 -17.87 8.01 0.55
CA PHE A 397 -18.35 8.11 -0.83
C PHE A 397 -18.89 9.51 -1.17
N LEU A 398 -19.26 10.30 -0.17
CA LEU A 398 -19.74 11.66 -0.39
C LEU A 398 -18.59 12.52 -0.90
N ASP A 399 -18.77 13.07 -2.09
CA ASP A 399 -17.87 14.06 -2.64
C ASP A 399 -18.17 15.46 -2.06
N HIS A 400 -17.43 16.47 -2.51
CA HIS A 400 -17.66 17.83 -2.06
C HIS A 400 -19.06 18.38 -2.46
N THR A 401 -19.61 17.94 -3.59
CA THR A 401 -20.94 18.36 -4.06
C THR A 401 -22.04 17.75 -3.21
N ASP A 402 -21.85 16.48 -2.83
CA ASP A 402 -22.73 15.76 -1.92
C ASP A 402 -22.74 16.42 -0.55
N LEU A 403 -21.57 16.80 -0.01
CA LEU A 403 -21.49 17.52 1.26
C LEU A 403 -22.23 18.86 1.20
N VAL A 404 -22.01 19.67 0.16
CA VAL A 404 -22.71 20.95 0.00
C VAL A 404 -24.22 20.75 -0.12
N SER A 405 -24.66 19.71 -0.83
CA SER A 405 -26.08 19.39 -1.02
C SER A 405 -26.72 18.86 0.27
N CYS A 406 -26.03 17.96 0.98
CA CYS A 406 -26.46 17.39 2.26
C CYS A 406 -26.63 18.46 3.33
N ARG A 407 -25.84 19.55 3.29
CA ARG A 407 -25.98 20.70 4.20
C ARG A 407 -27.41 21.24 4.24
N SER A 408 -28.09 21.22 3.11
CA SER A 408 -29.44 21.76 2.93
C SER A 408 -30.55 20.78 3.29
N VAL A 409 -30.23 19.51 3.55
CA VAL A 409 -31.22 18.44 3.77
C VAL A 409 -31.75 18.46 5.20
N CYS A 410 -30.88 18.53 6.20
CA CYS A 410 -31.31 18.64 7.60
C CYS A 410 -30.22 19.23 8.51
N ARG A 411 -30.62 19.68 9.71
CA ARG A 411 -29.71 20.27 10.70
C ARG A 411 -28.52 19.36 11.07
N ARG A 412 -28.74 18.04 11.09
CA ARG A 412 -27.71 17.06 11.44
C ARG A 412 -26.67 16.89 10.33
N PHE A 413 -27.09 16.85 9.06
CA PHE A 413 -26.17 16.88 7.92
C PHE A 413 -25.43 18.21 7.81
N ASN A 414 -26.06 19.35 8.15
CA ASN A 414 -25.38 20.64 8.20
C ASN A 414 -24.23 20.67 9.25
N GLN A 415 -24.43 20.07 10.42
CA GLN A 415 -23.37 19.89 11.42
C GLN A 415 -22.25 18.98 10.90
N LEU A 416 -22.60 17.91 10.19
CA LEU A 416 -21.64 16.99 9.57
C LEU A 416 -20.78 17.66 8.50
N CYS A 417 -21.35 18.58 7.73
CA CYS A 417 -20.61 19.39 6.76
C CYS A 417 -19.58 20.31 7.42
N SER A 418 -19.62 20.47 8.74
CA SER A 418 -18.64 21.26 9.50
C SER A 418 -17.52 20.38 10.09
N HIS A 419 -17.52 19.08 9.79
CA HIS A 419 -16.60 18.11 10.36
C HIS A 419 -15.22 18.13 9.68
N ASP A 420 -14.20 18.60 10.39
CA ASP A 420 -12.85 18.93 9.86
C ASP A 420 -12.13 17.76 9.15
N PRO A 421 -12.14 16.51 9.69
CA PRO A 421 -11.52 15.35 9.02
C PRO A 421 -12.09 14.97 7.64
N LEU A 422 -13.36 15.26 7.35
CA LEU A 422 -13.92 15.00 6.02
C LEU A 422 -13.27 15.93 4.99
N TRP A 423 -13.14 17.19 5.35
CA TRP A 423 -12.48 18.19 4.52
C TRP A 423 -10.97 17.95 4.40
N LYS A 424 -10.33 17.41 5.44
CA LYS A 424 -8.93 16.93 5.35
C LYS A 424 -8.76 15.95 4.19
N ARG A 425 -9.59 14.90 4.16
CA ARG A 425 -9.51 13.87 3.12
C ARG A 425 -9.78 14.44 1.71
N LEU A 426 -10.75 15.35 1.58
CA LEU A 426 -11.01 16.02 0.30
C LEU A 426 -9.85 16.92 -0.11
N CYS A 427 -9.21 17.62 0.83
CA CYS A 427 -8.00 18.41 0.58
C CYS A 427 -6.82 17.53 0.13
N GLU A 428 -6.60 16.40 0.80
CA GLU A 428 -5.57 15.43 0.42
C GLU A 428 -5.85 14.84 -0.97
N LYS A 429 -7.11 14.50 -1.27
CA LYS A 429 -7.52 13.91 -2.56
C LYS A 429 -7.38 14.88 -3.73
N TYR A 430 -7.95 16.08 -3.62
CA TYR A 430 -8.07 16.99 -4.76
C TYR A 430 -6.90 17.98 -4.86
N TRP A 431 -6.30 18.37 -3.74
CA TRP A 431 -5.29 19.44 -3.71
C TRP A 431 -3.89 18.96 -3.32
N LEU A 432 -3.75 17.70 -2.87
CA LEU A 432 -2.52 17.10 -2.33
C LEU A 432 -1.94 17.91 -1.16
N LEU A 433 -2.82 18.40 -0.28
CA LEU A 433 -2.43 19.20 0.89
C LEU A 433 -2.04 18.32 2.08
N THR A 434 -1.13 18.82 2.90
CA THR A 434 -0.56 18.16 4.07
C THR A 434 -0.90 18.94 5.35
N MET A 435 -0.62 18.34 6.52
CA MET A 435 -0.79 19.04 7.80
C MET A 435 0.08 20.29 7.92
N GLU A 436 1.24 20.32 7.27
CA GLU A 436 2.12 21.49 7.24
C GLU A 436 1.43 22.67 6.54
N ASP A 437 0.75 22.43 5.42
CA ASP A 437 -0.01 23.46 4.69
C ASP A 437 -1.12 24.08 5.54
N LYS A 438 -1.80 23.24 6.34
CA LYS A 438 -2.83 23.70 7.29
C LYS A 438 -2.22 24.56 8.39
N MET A 439 -1.10 24.13 8.97
CA MET A 439 -0.44 24.86 10.07
C MET A 439 0.10 26.22 9.60
N GLN A 440 0.66 26.30 8.39
CA GLN A 440 1.16 27.57 7.83
C GLN A 440 0.06 28.63 7.69
N ARG A 441 -1.16 28.22 7.29
CA ARG A 441 -2.29 29.13 7.09
C ARG A 441 -3.15 29.34 8.33
N ASN A 442 -2.96 28.51 9.37
CA ASN A 442 -3.69 28.56 10.64
C ASN A 442 -5.23 28.60 10.49
N VAL A 443 -5.77 27.76 9.60
CA VAL A 443 -7.21 27.64 9.31
C VAL A 443 -7.68 26.19 9.45
N CYS A 444 -9.00 25.98 9.55
CA CYS A 444 -9.58 24.64 9.50
C CYS A 444 -9.50 24.05 8.08
N TRP A 445 -9.58 22.72 7.95
CA TRP A 445 -9.55 22.03 6.66
C TRP A 445 -10.72 22.42 5.75
N MET A 446 -11.89 22.73 6.32
CA MET A 446 -13.04 23.21 5.55
C MET A 446 -12.75 24.56 4.87
N GLU A 447 -12.20 25.52 5.63
CA GLU A 447 -11.87 26.83 5.09
C GLU A 447 -10.70 26.74 4.10
N LEU A 448 -9.74 25.86 4.38
CA LEU A 448 -8.64 25.57 3.46
C LEU A 448 -9.16 24.99 2.14
N PHE A 449 -10.08 24.02 2.20
CA PHE A 449 -10.72 23.47 1.00
C PHE A 449 -11.44 24.56 0.23
N ARG A 450 -12.20 25.43 0.91
CA ARG A 450 -12.93 26.53 0.29
C ARG A 450 -12.00 27.53 -0.39
N GLN A 451 -10.89 27.92 0.24
CA GLN A 451 -9.90 28.81 -0.37
C GLN A 451 -9.32 28.22 -1.65
N PHE A 452 -8.91 26.95 -1.60
CA PHE A 452 -8.40 26.24 -2.78
C PHE A 452 -9.48 26.02 -3.84
N TYR A 453 -10.73 25.78 -3.43
CA TYR A 453 -11.84 25.64 -4.36
C TYR A 453 -12.19 26.98 -5.04
N CYS A 454 -12.09 28.12 -4.35
CA CYS A 454 -12.29 29.44 -4.94
C CYS A 454 -11.24 29.76 -6.02
N ASP A 455 -9.99 29.34 -5.82
CA ASP A 455 -8.88 29.61 -6.74
C ASP A 455 -8.74 28.54 -7.85
N LEU A 456 -8.82 27.26 -7.48
CA LEU A 456 -8.51 26.11 -8.34
C LEU A 456 -9.71 25.16 -8.54
N GLY A 457 -10.89 25.48 -8.02
CA GLY A 457 -12.10 24.63 -8.11
C GLY A 457 -12.49 24.28 -9.54
N ARG A 458 -12.22 25.17 -10.50
CA ARG A 458 -12.39 24.92 -11.95
C ARG A 458 -11.61 23.69 -12.45
N TYR A 459 -10.53 23.31 -11.76
CA TYR A 459 -9.60 22.25 -12.15
C TYR A 459 -9.67 21.02 -11.24
N ILE A 460 -10.70 20.89 -10.41
CA ILE A 460 -10.79 19.86 -9.38
C ILE A 460 -10.59 18.42 -9.92
N ASP A 461 -11.02 18.15 -11.15
CA ASP A 461 -10.92 16.82 -11.78
C ASP A 461 -9.53 16.50 -12.34
N HIS A 462 -8.66 17.51 -12.53
CA HIS A 462 -7.36 17.35 -13.20
C HIS A 462 -6.18 17.71 -12.29
N TYR A 463 -6.38 18.61 -11.32
CA TYR A 463 -5.31 19.24 -10.56
C TYR A 463 -4.43 18.25 -9.81
N SER A 464 -5.02 17.31 -9.07
CA SER A 464 -4.25 16.32 -8.31
C SER A 464 -3.37 15.44 -9.21
N GLN A 465 -3.91 14.99 -10.35
CA GLN A 465 -3.19 14.15 -11.31
C GLN A 465 -2.04 14.92 -11.98
N LEU A 466 -2.30 16.15 -12.45
CA LEU A 466 -1.29 16.98 -13.10
C LEU A 466 -0.21 17.47 -12.13
N LYS A 467 -0.59 17.90 -10.92
CA LYS A 467 0.35 18.34 -9.88
C LYS A 467 1.28 17.20 -9.49
N LYS A 468 0.75 15.99 -9.32
CA LYS A 468 1.56 14.81 -9.05
C LYS A 468 2.53 14.50 -10.20
N ALA A 469 2.05 14.51 -11.45
CA ALA A 469 2.92 14.27 -12.61
C ALA A 469 4.07 15.28 -12.71
N TRP A 470 3.80 16.57 -12.45
CA TRP A 470 4.84 17.59 -12.40
C TRP A 470 5.83 17.38 -11.23
N GLN A 471 5.36 16.99 -10.05
CA GLN A 471 6.21 16.67 -8.89
C GLN A 471 7.11 15.47 -9.18
N ASP A 472 6.54 14.38 -9.69
CA ASP A 472 7.28 13.15 -10.05
C ASP A 472 8.36 13.46 -11.11
N LEU A 473 8.01 14.25 -12.13
CA LEU A 473 8.95 14.68 -13.17
C LEU A 473 10.09 15.51 -12.58
N LYS A 474 9.79 16.51 -11.73
CA LYS A 474 10.81 17.34 -11.09
C LYS A 474 11.74 16.53 -10.22
N GLU A 475 11.23 15.70 -9.31
CA GLU A 475 12.06 14.91 -8.41
C GLU A 475 13.00 13.98 -9.20
N TYR A 476 12.48 13.37 -10.27
CA TYR A 476 13.28 12.51 -11.15
C TYR A 476 14.37 13.29 -11.90
N LEU A 477 14.04 14.45 -12.44
CA LEU A 477 14.97 15.30 -13.18
C LEU A 477 15.99 16.01 -12.29
N GLU A 478 15.69 16.26 -11.01
CA GLU A 478 16.60 16.98 -10.12
C GLU A 478 17.88 16.21 -9.87
N ARG A 479 17.74 14.88 -9.79
CA ARG A 479 18.87 13.96 -9.58
C ARG A 479 19.67 13.69 -10.86
N ARG A 480 19.10 13.92 -12.06
CA ARG A 480 19.66 13.42 -13.33
C ARG A 480 19.90 14.49 -14.39
N CYS A 481 19.18 15.61 -14.36
CA CYS A 481 19.19 16.67 -15.35
C CYS A 481 18.71 18.02 -14.75
N PRO A 482 19.44 18.59 -13.76
CA PRO A 482 18.98 19.76 -13.00
C PRO A 482 18.81 21.02 -13.87
N ARG A 483 19.58 21.15 -14.96
CA ARG A 483 19.46 22.29 -15.91
C ARG A 483 18.05 22.40 -16.50
N MET A 484 17.38 21.28 -16.72
CA MET A 484 16.03 21.28 -17.30
C MET A 484 14.99 21.81 -16.30
N ILE A 485 15.15 21.52 -15.01
CA ILE A 485 14.28 22.12 -13.97
C ILE A 485 14.45 23.62 -13.92
N THR A 486 15.70 24.10 -14.00
CA THR A 486 15.93 25.55 -14.02
C THR A 486 15.28 26.23 -15.21
N SER A 487 15.01 25.51 -16.31
CA SER A 487 14.34 26.08 -17.49
C SER A 487 12.82 26.16 -17.37
N LEU A 488 12.18 25.50 -16.40
CA LEU A 488 10.73 25.54 -16.23
C LEU A 488 10.27 26.94 -15.80
N ASN A 489 9.25 27.45 -16.47
CA ASN A 489 8.63 28.71 -16.07
C ASN A 489 7.70 28.51 -14.86
N VAL A 490 7.52 29.57 -14.08
CA VAL A 490 6.53 29.61 -12.99
C VAL A 490 5.12 29.55 -13.60
N GLY A 491 4.18 28.98 -12.85
CA GLY A 491 2.78 28.93 -13.27
C GLY A 491 2.13 30.31 -13.36
N LEU A 492 1.05 30.39 -14.13
CA LEU A 492 0.32 31.64 -14.44
C LEU A 492 -0.85 31.93 -13.49
N THR A 493 -1.42 33.12 -13.59
CA THR A 493 -2.72 33.47 -12.97
C THR A 493 -3.90 33.24 -13.92
N GLU A 494 -5.13 33.21 -13.40
CA GLU A 494 -6.33 33.10 -14.23
C GLU A 494 -6.49 34.30 -15.17
N GLU A 495 -6.11 35.50 -14.72
CA GLU A 495 -6.19 36.73 -15.51
C GLU A 495 -5.24 36.71 -16.72
N GLU A 496 -4.03 36.16 -16.54
CA GLU A 496 -3.05 36.00 -17.61
C GLU A 496 -3.57 35.02 -18.69
N LEU A 497 -4.09 33.87 -18.26
CA LEU A 497 -4.68 32.89 -19.18
C LEU A 497 -5.91 33.46 -19.92
N ASP A 498 -6.76 34.22 -19.23
CA ASP A 498 -7.92 34.87 -19.83
C ASP A 498 -7.53 36.00 -20.81
N ALA A 499 -6.41 36.68 -20.58
CA ALA A 499 -5.86 37.64 -21.54
C ALA A 499 -5.41 36.93 -22.82
N VAL A 500 -4.76 35.78 -22.71
CA VAL A 500 -4.36 34.98 -23.89
C VAL A 500 -5.58 34.46 -24.65
N GLU A 501 -6.58 33.91 -23.96
CA GLU A 501 -7.83 33.43 -24.58
C GLU A 501 -8.56 34.53 -25.35
N ARG A 502 -8.58 35.77 -24.81
CA ARG A 502 -9.14 36.93 -25.52
C ARG A 502 -8.37 37.28 -26.78
N ARG A 503 -7.05 37.11 -26.78
CA ARG A 503 -6.20 37.36 -27.95
C ARG A 503 -6.41 36.33 -29.06
N ILE A 504 -6.46 35.04 -28.71
CA ILE A 504 -6.68 33.97 -29.70
C ILE A 504 -8.15 33.78 -30.06
N GLN A 505 -9.09 34.36 -29.28
CA GLN A 505 -10.55 34.23 -29.42
C GLN A 505 -11.09 32.80 -29.25
N PHE A 506 -10.35 31.93 -28.55
CA PHE A 506 -10.73 30.55 -28.24
C PHE A 506 -10.47 30.24 -26.76
N LYS A 507 -11.29 29.36 -26.20
CA LYS A 507 -11.17 28.89 -24.81
C LYS A 507 -10.25 27.68 -24.73
N LEU A 508 -9.24 27.75 -23.87
CA LEU A 508 -8.32 26.64 -23.63
C LEU A 508 -9.04 25.52 -22.84
N PRO A 509 -8.70 24.25 -23.09
CA PRO A 509 -9.13 23.14 -22.24
C PRO A 509 -8.72 23.33 -20.77
N ASN A 510 -9.59 22.91 -19.84
CA ASN A 510 -9.36 23.12 -18.40
C ASN A 510 -8.14 22.36 -17.88
N ASP A 511 -7.85 21.18 -18.41
CA ASP A 511 -6.66 20.42 -18.05
C ASP A 511 -5.36 21.10 -18.51
N TYR A 512 -5.36 21.69 -19.71
CA TYR A 512 -4.19 22.46 -20.17
C TYR A 512 -3.99 23.74 -19.35
N ARG A 513 -5.06 24.50 -19.07
CA ARG A 513 -5.00 25.65 -18.14
C ARG A 513 -4.47 25.23 -16.78
N CYS A 514 -4.96 24.11 -16.24
CA CYS A 514 -4.51 23.58 -14.96
C CYS A 514 -3.00 23.29 -14.98
N SER A 515 -2.48 22.70 -16.05
CA SER A 515 -1.04 22.47 -16.18
C SER A 515 -0.26 23.78 -16.21
N LEU A 516 -0.73 24.78 -16.98
CA LEU A 516 -0.11 26.11 -17.06
C LEU A 516 -0.13 26.89 -15.73
N ARG A 517 -1.15 26.69 -14.89
CA ARG A 517 -1.21 27.19 -13.51
C ARG A 517 -0.12 26.58 -12.62
N ILE A 518 0.33 25.36 -12.92
CA ILE A 518 1.41 24.68 -12.18
C ILE A 518 2.78 25.10 -12.78
N HIS A 519 2.95 24.96 -14.10
CA HIS A 519 4.14 25.36 -14.86
C HIS A 519 3.80 25.86 -16.27
N ASN A 520 4.27 27.06 -16.61
CA ASN A 520 4.08 27.67 -17.93
C ASN A 520 5.12 27.22 -18.96
N GLY A 521 5.20 25.91 -19.22
CA GLY A 521 6.15 25.36 -20.17
C GLY A 521 7.61 25.61 -19.79
N GLN A 522 8.46 25.71 -20.80
CA GLN A 522 9.91 25.74 -20.67
C GLN A 522 10.52 26.95 -21.39
N ARG A 523 11.55 27.54 -20.81
CA ARG A 523 12.44 28.49 -21.51
C ARG A 523 13.27 27.75 -22.55
N LEU A 524 13.27 28.27 -23.77
CA LEU A 524 13.97 27.73 -24.96
C LEU A 524 15.50 27.93 -24.90
N VAL A 525 16.14 27.62 -23.77
CA VAL A 525 17.58 27.88 -23.49
C VAL A 525 18.38 26.62 -23.19
N VAL A 526 17.71 25.49 -22.98
CA VAL A 526 18.31 24.17 -22.77
C VAL A 526 17.59 23.17 -23.68
N PRO A 527 18.12 21.96 -23.88
CA PRO A 527 17.41 20.92 -24.61
C PRO A 527 15.99 20.72 -24.09
N GLY A 528 15.07 20.49 -25.02
CA GLY A 528 13.65 20.55 -24.79
C GLY A 528 13.13 19.45 -23.89
N LEU A 529 12.19 19.84 -23.02
CA LEU A 529 11.55 19.02 -22.00
C LEU A 529 10.85 17.82 -22.61
N MET A 530 10.24 17.98 -23.79
CA MET A 530 9.51 16.91 -24.49
C MET A 530 10.44 15.91 -25.17
N GLY A 531 11.75 16.06 -24.99
CA GLY A 531 12.75 15.08 -25.32
C GLY A 531 13.39 15.29 -26.67
N SER A 532 14.58 14.72 -26.77
CA SER A 532 15.48 14.78 -27.90
C SER A 532 15.53 13.45 -28.64
N MET A 533 15.93 13.52 -29.89
CA MET A 533 16.19 12.37 -30.75
C MET A 533 17.43 12.68 -31.58
N ALA A 534 18.36 11.74 -31.67
CA ALA A 534 19.60 11.92 -32.41
C ALA A 534 19.93 10.70 -33.26
N LEU A 535 20.31 10.97 -34.50
CA LEU A 535 20.88 10.07 -35.50
C LEU A 535 22.19 10.71 -36.00
N SER A 536 23.13 9.92 -36.52
CA SER A 536 24.52 10.32 -36.83
C SER A 536 24.71 11.76 -37.35
N SER A 537 23.84 12.24 -38.24
CA SER A 537 23.84 13.60 -38.81
C SER A 537 22.60 14.45 -38.50
N HIS A 538 21.63 13.94 -37.73
CA HIS A 538 20.34 14.58 -37.49
C HIS A 538 20.04 14.64 -36.00
N TYR A 539 19.81 15.84 -35.48
CA TYR A 539 19.47 16.07 -34.09
C TYR A 539 18.16 16.85 -34.00
N ARG A 540 17.31 16.44 -33.06
CA ARG A 540 16.09 17.12 -32.68
C ARG A 540 16.02 17.23 -31.17
N SER A 541 15.51 18.36 -30.71
CA SER A 541 15.16 18.61 -29.33
C SER A 541 13.83 19.34 -29.34
N GLU A 542 12.84 18.80 -28.64
CA GLU A 542 11.48 19.33 -28.65
C GLU A 542 11.15 19.98 -27.31
N ASP A 543 10.86 21.27 -27.36
CA ASP A 543 10.55 22.09 -26.21
C ASP A 543 9.04 22.08 -25.91
N LEU A 544 8.68 22.13 -24.63
CA LEU A 544 7.31 22.40 -24.21
C LEU A 544 7.10 23.92 -24.19
N LEU A 545 6.20 24.42 -25.03
CA LEU A 545 6.01 25.86 -25.19
C LEU A 545 5.33 26.48 -23.97
N ASP A 546 5.77 27.69 -23.62
CA ASP A 546 4.98 28.59 -22.79
C ASP A 546 3.76 29.12 -23.57
N ILE A 547 2.75 29.58 -22.84
CA ILE A 547 1.47 29.96 -23.45
C ILE A 547 1.56 31.18 -24.38
N GLU A 548 2.50 32.10 -24.14
CA GLU A 548 2.64 33.30 -24.97
C GLU A 548 3.20 32.92 -26.33
N THR A 549 4.25 32.09 -26.33
CA THR A 549 4.82 31.51 -27.55
C THR A 549 3.80 30.64 -28.29
N ALA A 550 3.06 29.79 -27.57
CA ALA A 550 2.02 28.94 -28.15
C ALA A 550 0.92 29.76 -28.83
N ALA A 551 0.44 30.82 -28.17
CA ALA A 551 -0.61 31.69 -28.70
C ALA A 551 -0.14 32.50 -29.93
N GLY A 552 1.13 32.91 -29.99
CA GLY A 552 1.72 33.51 -31.19
C GLY A 552 1.73 32.56 -32.39
N GLY A 553 1.78 31.24 -32.14
CA GLY A 553 1.73 30.19 -33.14
C GLY A 553 0.33 29.64 -33.45
N PHE A 554 -0.75 30.25 -32.93
CA PHE A 554 -2.13 29.79 -33.16
C PHE A 554 -2.50 29.76 -34.65
N GLN A 555 -3.11 28.66 -35.09
CA GLN A 555 -3.31 28.37 -36.52
C GLN A 555 -4.78 28.51 -36.96
N LEU A 556 -4.99 29.20 -38.08
CA LEU A 556 -6.28 29.37 -38.75
C LEU A 556 -6.30 28.81 -40.18
N ARG A 557 -5.18 28.25 -40.65
CA ARG A 557 -5.04 27.72 -42.01
C ARG A 557 -5.67 26.34 -42.16
N LYS A 558 -6.08 26.00 -43.39
CA LYS A 558 -6.58 24.66 -43.74
C LYS A 558 -5.58 23.57 -43.34
N GLY A 559 -6.05 22.53 -42.67
CA GLY A 559 -5.27 21.43 -42.12
C GLY A 559 -4.83 21.63 -40.66
N LEU A 560 -4.88 22.85 -40.13
CA LEU A 560 -4.55 23.23 -38.74
C LEU A 560 -5.53 24.28 -38.19
N LYS A 561 -6.78 24.26 -38.65
CA LYS A 561 -7.74 25.28 -38.23
C LYS A 561 -8.07 25.14 -36.74
N HIS A 562 -8.04 26.24 -36.01
CA HIS A 562 -8.32 26.32 -34.57
C HIS A 562 -7.36 25.44 -33.73
N CYS A 563 -6.10 25.32 -34.17
CA CYS A 563 -5.09 24.50 -33.50
C CYS A 563 -4.02 25.36 -32.83
N LEU A 564 -3.66 25.01 -31.60
CA LEU A 564 -2.62 25.68 -30.81
C LEU A 564 -1.37 24.79 -30.73
N PRO A 565 -0.16 25.28 -31.05
CA PRO A 565 1.05 24.50 -30.88
C PRO A 565 1.36 24.32 -29.39
N LEU A 566 1.60 23.08 -28.96
CA LEU A 566 2.03 22.75 -27.60
C LEU A 566 3.54 22.63 -27.48
N THR A 567 4.17 22.17 -28.55
CA THR A 567 5.60 21.89 -28.58
C THR A 567 6.25 22.51 -29.79
N PHE A 568 7.56 22.69 -29.74
CA PHE A 568 8.33 23.16 -30.87
C PHE A 568 9.70 22.51 -30.92
N CYS A 569 10.08 22.02 -32.09
CA CYS A 569 11.42 21.53 -32.36
C CYS A 569 12.16 22.54 -33.24
N ILE A 570 13.05 23.32 -32.62
CA ILE A 570 13.80 24.41 -33.28
C ILE A 570 14.56 23.91 -34.52
N HIS A 571 15.14 22.71 -34.43
CA HIS A 571 15.99 22.14 -35.47
C HIS A 571 15.24 21.81 -36.77
N THR A 572 13.92 21.58 -36.69
CA THR A 572 13.15 21.14 -37.87
C THR A 572 11.85 21.88 -38.09
N GLY A 573 11.49 22.81 -37.20
CA GLY A 573 10.22 23.55 -37.29
C GLY A 573 8.96 22.69 -37.11
N LEU A 574 9.09 21.47 -36.55
CA LEU A 574 7.93 20.63 -36.27
C LEU A 574 7.33 20.99 -34.91
N SER A 575 6.02 20.88 -34.82
CA SER A 575 5.24 21.12 -33.61
C SER A 575 4.15 20.06 -33.46
N GLN A 576 3.89 19.67 -32.22
CA GLN A 576 2.61 19.06 -31.85
C GLN A 576 1.59 20.16 -31.64
N TYR A 577 0.37 19.89 -32.10
CA TYR A 577 -0.75 20.81 -31.99
C TYR A 577 -1.85 20.18 -31.14
N MET A 578 -2.55 21.03 -30.41
CA MET A 578 -3.81 20.73 -29.74
C MET A 578 -4.95 21.35 -30.53
N ALA A 579 -5.98 20.57 -30.86
CA ALA A 579 -7.22 21.10 -31.40
C ALA A 579 -8.03 21.81 -30.31
N LEU A 580 -8.37 23.09 -30.50
CA LEU A 580 -9.21 23.83 -29.55
C LEU A 580 -10.71 23.69 -29.84
N ASP A 581 -11.06 23.14 -31.00
CA ASP A 581 -12.41 23.04 -31.53
C ASP A 581 -12.58 21.79 -32.42
N GLU A 582 -13.82 21.36 -32.62
CA GLU A 582 -14.15 20.16 -33.41
C GLU A 582 -14.19 20.48 -34.91
N VAL A 583 -13.01 20.60 -35.53
CA VAL A 583 -12.87 20.95 -36.94
C VAL A 583 -11.92 19.99 -37.65
N GLU A 584 -12.18 19.75 -38.94
CA GLU A 584 -11.36 18.90 -39.81
C GLU A 584 -11.23 17.44 -39.30
N GLY A 585 -12.28 16.92 -38.67
CA GLY A 585 -12.34 15.53 -38.19
C GLY A 585 -11.61 15.27 -36.87
N ARG A 586 -11.16 16.33 -36.18
CA ARG A 586 -10.50 16.24 -34.86
C ARG A 586 -11.49 16.55 -33.75
N LYS A 587 -11.33 15.90 -32.60
CA LYS A 587 -12.05 16.25 -31.38
C LYS A 587 -11.32 17.36 -30.64
N ARG A 588 -12.07 18.12 -29.85
CA ARG A 588 -11.47 19.11 -28.95
C ARG A 588 -10.50 18.43 -27.98
N SER A 589 -9.34 19.05 -27.76
CA SER A 589 -8.22 18.57 -26.94
C SER A 589 -7.38 17.44 -27.55
N ASP A 590 -7.67 16.98 -28.78
CA ASP A 590 -6.80 16.03 -29.47
C ASP A 590 -5.41 16.64 -29.70
N ILE A 591 -4.37 15.89 -29.34
CA ILE A 591 -2.96 16.27 -29.51
C ILE A 591 -2.31 15.40 -30.58
N PHE A 592 -1.76 16.05 -31.60
CA PHE A 592 -1.27 15.40 -32.82
C PHE A 592 -0.12 16.17 -33.50
N TYR A 593 0.61 15.49 -34.39
CA TYR A 593 1.51 16.16 -35.33
C TYR A 593 0.80 16.46 -36.64
N HIS A 594 1.06 17.64 -37.22
CA HIS A 594 0.53 17.97 -38.54
C HIS A 594 1.30 17.26 -39.66
N CYS A 595 0.61 16.45 -40.47
CA CYS A 595 1.17 15.86 -41.69
C CYS A 595 0.78 16.67 -42.92
N VAL A 596 1.78 17.08 -43.71
CA VAL A 596 1.58 17.89 -44.92
C VAL A 596 0.92 17.08 -46.04
N ASN A 597 1.12 15.75 -46.07
CA ASN A 597 0.48 14.85 -47.03
C ASN A 597 -0.76 14.19 -46.38
N GLN A 598 -1.96 14.60 -46.83
CA GLN A 598 -3.28 14.10 -46.39
C GLN A 598 -3.54 12.58 -46.63
N MET A 599 -2.50 11.76 -46.87
CA MET A 599 -2.66 10.35 -47.24
C MET A 599 -2.83 9.39 -46.05
N ALA A 600 -2.64 9.84 -44.80
CA ALA A 600 -2.95 9.03 -43.63
C ALA A 600 -4.38 9.32 -43.19
N CYS A 601 -5.33 8.43 -43.52
CA CYS A 601 -6.70 8.45 -42.99
C CYS A 601 -6.76 8.26 -41.46
N ASP A 602 -5.64 7.97 -40.82
CA ASP A 602 -5.49 7.81 -39.38
C ASP A 602 -4.25 8.60 -38.89
N PRO A 603 -4.43 9.65 -38.06
CA PRO A 603 -3.34 10.45 -37.51
C PRO A 603 -2.31 9.66 -36.70
N SER A 604 -2.68 8.49 -36.17
CA SER A 604 -1.78 7.61 -35.41
C SER A 604 -0.65 7.00 -36.25
N VAL A 605 -0.77 7.04 -37.58
CA VAL A 605 0.18 6.42 -38.53
C VAL A 605 1.42 7.28 -38.75
N VAL A 606 1.37 8.58 -38.43
CA VAL A 606 2.46 9.53 -38.75
C VAL A 606 3.47 9.68 -37.62
N ASP A 607 3.09 9.42 -36.35
CA ASP A 607 4.03 9.41 -35.24
C ASP A 607 3.50 8.55 -34.07
N MET A 608 4.11 7.39 -33.84
CA MET A 608 3.69 6.39 -32.85
C MET A 608 4.01 6.79 -31.38
N PHE A 609 4.66 7.94 -31.15
CA PHE A 609 5.46 8.14 -29.94
C PHE A 609 4.70 8.82 -28.79
N LEU A 610 3.82 9.80 -29.07
CA LEU A 610 2.99 10.48 -28.05
C LEU A 610 1.85 11.30 -28.68
N THR A 611 0.67 10.68 -28.79
CA THR A 611 -0.62 11.34 -29.01
C THR A 611 -1.48 11.23 -27.75
N GLY A 612 -2.53 12.03 -27.65
CA GLY A 612 -3.49 11.95 -26.55
C GLY A 612 -4.80 12.64 -26.89
N THR A 613 -5.87 12.23 -26.21
CA THR A 613 -7.21 12.82 -26.34
C THR A 613 -7.44 13.98 -25.36
N SER A 614 -6.49 14.19 -24.45
CA SER A 614 -6.45 15.30 -23.50
C SER A 614 -5.01 15.65 -23.15
N PHE A 615 -4.78 16.86 -22.63
CA PHE A 615 -3.46 17.25 -22.13
C PHE A 615 -3.03 16.38 -20.96
N THR A 616 -3.97 16.05 -20.06
CA THR A 616 -3.67 15.21 -18.88
C THR A 616 -3.17 13.84 -19.29
N GLU A 617 -3.87 13.16 -20.21
CA GLU A 617 -3.45 11.85 -20.72
C GLU A 617 -2.07 11.94 -21.40
N TRP A 618 -1.91 12.90 -22.32
CA TRP A 618 -0.67 13.08 -23.09
C TRP A 618 0.52 13.37 -22.17
N PHE A 619 0.39 14.30 -21.23
CA PHE A 619 1.48 14.70 -20.34
C PHE A 619 1.81 13.62 -19.31
N THR A 620 0.80 12.97 -18.72
CA THR A 620 1.05 11.89 -17.73
C THR A 620 1.69 10.66 -18.37
N LYS A 621 1.32 10.32 -19.62
CA LYS A 621 1.99 9.27 -20.40
C LYS A 621 3.45 9.62 -20.67
N PHE A 622 3.73 10.87 -21.03
CA PHE A 622 5.10 11.36 -21.20
C PHE A 622 5.91 11.23 -19.90
N VAL A 623 5.40 11.76 -18.78
CA VAL A 623 6.06 11.68 -17.47
C VAL A 623 6.31 10.23 -17.07
N HIS A 624 5.31 9.35 -17.22
CA HIS A 624 5.45 7.92 -16.92
C HIS A 624 6.61 7.28 -17.70
N ASN A 625 6.75 7.58 -18.98
CA ASN A 625 7.84 7.06 -19.80
C ASN A 625 9.22 7.60 -19.37
N VAL A 626 9.32 8.85 -18.91
CA VAL A 626 10.57 9.40 -18.36
C VAL A 626 10.94 8.71 -17.04
N ILE A 627 10.03 8.67 -16.07
CA ILE A 627 10.33 8.16 -14.71
C ILE A 627 10.57 6.64 -14.69
N SER A 628 9.89 5.89 -15.57
CA SER A 628 10.10 4.43 -15.73
C SER A 628 11.42 4.09 -16.43
N GLY A 629 12.14 5.09 -16.96
CA GLY A 629 13.38 4.91 -17.71
C GLY A 629 13.19 4.46 -19.15
N ARG A 630 11.95 4.39 -19.66
CA ARG A 630 11.65 4.15 -21.08
C ARG A 630 12.19 5.28 -21.95
N TYR A 631 12.14 6.52 -21.46
CA TYR A 631 12.84 7.67 -22.04
C TYR A 631 14.12 7.96 -21.26
N PRO A 632 15.27 7.38 -21.68
CA PRO A 632 16.52 7.47 -20.94
C PRO A 632 17.11 8.87 -21.00
N ILE A 633 17.72 9.30 -19.89
CA ILE A 633 18.51 10.54 -19.85
C ILE A 633 19.94 10.22 -20.27
N ILE A 634 20.40 10.85 -21.35
CA ILE A 634 21.75 10.69 -21.90
C ILE A 634 22.35 12.09 -22.06
N ARG A 635 23.53 12.33 -21.47
CA ARG A 635 24.22 13.64 -21.53
C ARG A 635 23.29 14.82 -21.18
N ASP A 636 22.57 14.69 -20.05
CA ASP A 636 21.61 15.69 -19.55
C ASP A 636 20.45 16.02 -20.51
N GLN A 637 19.99 15.04 -21.30
CA GLN A 637 18.84 15.18 -22.19
C GLN A 637 17.95 13.95 -22.12
N ILE A 638 16.64 14.14 -22.12
CA ILE A 638 15.68 13.04 -22.27
C ILE A 638 15.74 12.57 -23.72
N PHE A 639 15.92 11.28 -23.97
CA PHE A 639 15.81 10.72 -25.31
C PHE A 639 14.54 9.87 -25.45
N ARG A 640 13.75 10.14 -26.50
CA ARG A 640 12.52 9.38 -26.78
C ARG A 640 12.83 8.13 -27.59
N TYR A 641 12.94 7.00 -26.89
CA TYR A 641 12.97 5.66 -27.48
C TYR A 641 11.73 4.88 -27.02
N ILE A 642 11.15 4.07 -27.91
CA ILE A 642 10.16 3.06 -27.56
C ILE A 642 10.92 1.77 -27.27
N HIS A 643 10.73 1.24 -26.07
CA HIS A 643 11.22 -0.07 -25.71
C HIS A 643 10.03 -1.00 -25.55
N ASP A 644 9.99 -2.06 -26.36
CA ASP A 644 9.07 -3.17 -26.17
C ASP A 644 9.78 -4.22 -25.33
N GLU A 645 9.14 -4.64 -24.23
CA GLU A 645 9.69 -5.66 -23.33
C GLU A 645 9.84 -7.02 -24.03
N SER A 646 9.09 -7.26 -25.11
CA SER A 646 9.26 -8.44 -25.97
C SER A 646 10.51 -8.40 -26.84
N TRP A 647 11.19 -7.26 -26.97
CA TRP A 647 12.42 -7.08 -27.78
C TRP A 647 13.69 -7.06 -26.91
N VAL A 648 13.68 -7.88 -25.86
CA VAL A 648 14.84 -8.15 -25.02
C VAL A 648 15.27 -9.60 -25.23
N ALA A 649 16.46 -9.80 -25.81
CA ALA A 649 17.09 -11.11 -25.92
C ALA A 649 18.12 -11.28 -24.81
N ARG A 650 18.10 -12.44 -24.13
CA ARG A 650 19.09 -12.80 -23.11
C ARG A 650 19.86 -14.01 -23.58
N THR A 651 21.18 -13.94 -23.59
CA THR A 651 22.05 -15.06 -23.97
C THR A 651 23.22 -15.14 -23.00
N GLY A 652 23.15 -16.08 -22.06
CA GLY A 652 24.10 -16.15 -20.93
C GLY A 652 24.01 -14.89 -20.07
N ASP A 653 25.16 -14.25 -19.82
CA ASP A 653 25.26 -13.02 -19.04
C ASP A 653 24.98 -11.74 -19.85
N ILE A 654 24.69 -11.88 -21.16
CA ILE A 654 24.49 -10.74 -22.05
C ILE A 654 22.99 -10.50 -22.24
N ILE A 655 22.55 -9.30 -21.87
CA ILE A 655 21.20 -8.80 -22.17
C ILE A 655 21.30 -7.81 -23.32
N ILE A 656 20.67 -8.17 -24.44
CA ILE A 656 20.51 -7.31 -25.60
C ILE A 656 19.09 -6.76 -25.58
N SER A 657 18.96 -5.45 -25.46
CA SER A 657 17.68 -4.74 -25.54
C SER A 657 17.70 -3.81 -26.74
N VAL A 658 16.63 -3.84 -27.53
CA VAL A 658 16.44 -2.94 -28.67
C VAL A 658 15.38 -1.91 -28.31
N ALA A 659 15.67 -0.65 -28.56
CA ALA A 659 14.70 0.43 -28.47
C ALA A 659 14.67 1.22 -29.78
N THR A 660 13.49 1.58 -30.26
CA THR A 660 13.31 2.27 -31.54
C THR A 660 13.04 3.75 -31.33
N SER A 661 13.55 4.62 -32.21
CA SER A 661 13.15 6.02 -32.27
C SER A 661 12.88 6.40 -33.71
N PHE A 662 11.78 7.11 -33.94
CA PHE A 662 11.34 7.57 -35.25
C PHE A 662 11.70 9.04 -35.40
N LEU A 663 12.41 9.35 -36.49
CA LEU A 663 12.76 10.72 -36.82
C LEU A 663 12.14 11.05 -38.19
N PRO A 664 11.00 11.75 -38.25
CA PRO A 664 10.44 12.16 -39.52
C PRO A 664 11.35 13.25 -40.14
N GLU A 665 12.07 12.94 -41.22
CA GLU A 665 12.85 13.95 -41.92
C GLU A 665 11.90 14.83 -42.73
N LEU A 666 11.94 16.16 -42.53
CA LEU A 666 11.39 17.10 -43.50
C LEU A 666 12.42 17.24 -44.63
N SER A 667 12.64 16.19 -45.40
CA SER A 667 13.42 16.32 -46.63
C SER A 667 12.54 16.99 -47.68
N SER A 668 13.13 17.87 -48.49
CA SER A 668 12.47 18.43 -49.67
C SER A 668 12.27 17.38 -50.78
N VAL A 669 12.62 16.11 -50.51
CA VAL A 669 12.51 14.99 -51.45
C VAL A 669 11.08 14.46 -51.38
N HIS A 670 10.47 14.26 -52.55
CA HIS A 670 9.18 13.60 -52.68
C HIS A 670 9.41 12.17 -53.19
N PRO A 671 8.95 11.12 -52.47
CA PRO A 671 8.20 11.16 -51.21
C PRO A 671 9.07 11.48 -49.98
N PRO A 672 8.49 12.00 -48.87
CA PRO A 672 9.22 12.28 -47.64
C PRO A 672 9.90 11.02 -47.12
N HIS A 673 11.20 11.14 -46.80
CA HIS A 673 11.97 10.03 -46.21
C HIS A 673 11.79 10.02 -44.69
N TYR A 674 11.58 8.83 -44.12
CA TYR A 674 11.50 8.63 -42.67
C TYR A 674 12.72 7.84 -42.21
N PHE A 675 13.37 8.30 -41.13
CA PHE A 675 14.46 7.54 -40.53
C PHE A 675 13.99 6.76 -39.31
N PHE A 676 14.35 5.48 -39.29
CA PHE A 676 14.23 4.63 -38.11
C PHE A 676 15.60 4.48 -37.48
N SER A 677 15.69 4.74 -36.18
CA SER A 677 16.88 4.44 -35.39
C SER A 677 16.59 3.32 -34.42
N TYR A 678 17.57 2.43 -34.26
CA TYR A 678 17.57 1.39 -33.25
C TYR A 678 18.70 1.67 -32.27
N ARG A 679 18.37 1.80 -30.99
CA ARG A 679 19.32 1.76 -29.91
C ARG A 679 19.41 0.33 -29.42
N ILE A 680 20.55 -0.31 -29.66
CA ILE A 680 20.88 -1.61 -29.10
C ILE A 680 21.70 -1.37 -27.85
N ARG A 681 21.19 -1.81 -26.69
CA ARG A 681 21.93 -1.82 -25.44
C ARG A 681 22.32 -3.26 -25.15
N ILE A 682 23.62 -3.48 -25.05
CA ILE A 682 24.25 -4.74 -24.64
C ILE A 682 24.76 -4.50 -23.22
N THR A 683 24.22 -5.23 -22.24
CA THR A 683 24.64 -5.19 -20.84
C THR A 683 25.05 -6.53 -20.33
#